data_AF-A0A5N5KSC6-F1
#
_entry.id   AF-A0A5N5KSC6-F1
#
_cell.length_a   1.000
_cell.length_b   1.000
_cell.length_c   1.000
_cell.angle_alpha   90.00
_cell.angle_beta   90.00
_cell.angle_gamma   90.00
#
_symmetry.space_group_name_H-M   'P 1'
#
loop_
_entity.id
_entity.type
_entity.pdbx_description
1 polymer ?
#
loop_
_entity_poly.entity_id
_entity_poly.type
_entity_poly.pdbx_seq_one_letter_code
_entity_poly.pdbx_strand_id
1 'polypeptide(L)'
;MDKSSSSVLEMKRSCLVSKSVKCLLNEVQSVYGEKLRRLEWEMKGSQEEILRVKVRILHSYVNDLSDQNRILVHTVEELEKEASEKVADLKAKLQTSEEGINDLDHQKRRLEEDNKRLRAEIQQLKADTRTLTRVIQEAQRAHGLDVTGLTLRTQPLDCITDQSAHSSQLSQKPGDLMKAQVEDLRNQLKTKNRIIQRLEEEIKMLLSHRIQEKNELQGRRVAEALEEVCKEEACKPSVVQKRTHSHTEQRQTSEEKVNSPGLDVGLLKSKLQEKTEQSQQLRDQILKQQEALSRARRSLRDTTRAAGSKIHKTESRLSAAQKRLHETKKQLKELKKECEQKQNEVEKLQEEITKREVLEKENAEELQRVISEKRNLELELAVIAEKHRTAQQEVSSRDQVILQLRAELRVSVEKNQGVREELGLQEAEVSRLNEKVRKQQAHLQELREMCRHGNARMDQEQQKTQQLQSQLQLAQQQLKRQAERTERLQGELTASRLEHAADAERWTQRNLLLHREVQQLQEQNVQHTQLLGELREKLREAEHTQHLAQEKVTEYEEFLKKRDTEIRLLNQQLEEIQDEVQKSRNSSQSQRSALDIFKQKYTTAMEKVQQLQVQIQRAEEEAELSQKQVVEARAEVCSLRAEISSLESRYEQKARQAELSEEAMELLTDELQAALDSLRSREERNLLREEEMDRQQKQVEKEVALVKAELQNTLLTLQTRSEELQELHEEMRKVTEEKNQTEKENQVMRNELKHLDHQLQQLLSFFTDTADTVLEQEDSAVFSPSFLKKTEQQLSDHPAEKEDICQLTRLQSTCEKLRAEVGVLLRSLQKAVEEAEMQQRLVCEVARERDEAREQLQQLKRNLEETRTENSHLHQEREQLVTSINLWITEHKAANESLAGRIKQQNELLTTVSLERENQLANNLNKIDDIQSRLRSNLQSVKLLNQQLSSMREENKKNRKLLEKERKRHSHLELLLGLRVDQSLVPLLSPPSLEPSDLELDQIQSVRERFSAQPRGTCEKRSKSALQ
;
A
#
# COMPACT_ATOMS: atom_id res chain seq x y z
N MET A 1 16.32 9.20 4.03
CA MET A 1 17.42 10.20 4.10
C MET A 1 17.98 10.46 2.69
N ASP A 2 17.12 10.73 1.71
CA ASP A 2 17.33 10.17 0.37
C ASP A 2 17.87 11.18 -0.65
N LYS A 3 17.76 12.48 -0.34
CA LYS A 3 18.36 13.56 -1.13
C LYS A 3 19.89 13.44 -1.21
N SER A 4 20.52 12.98 -0.12
CA SER A 4 21.95 12.63 -0.07
C SER A 4 22.32 11.54 -1.07
N SER A 5 21.49 10.49 -1.19
CA SER A 5 21.71 9.37 -2.10
C SER A 5 21.59 9.79 -3.58
N SER A 6 20.63 10.67 -3.89
CA SER A 6 20.42 11.20 -5.25
C SER A 6 21.65 11.95 -5.78
N SER A 7 22.18 12.89 -4.99
CA SER A 7 23.35 13.71 -5.37
C SER A 7 24.59 12.84 -5.66
N VAL A 8 24.83 11.80 -4.85
CA VAL A 8 25.95 10.86 -5.05
C VAL A 8 25.78 10.03 -6.34
N LEU A 9 24.54 9.73 -6.75
CA LEU A 9 24.26 9.00 -7.99
C LEU A 9 24.48 9.87 -9.24
N GLU A 10 24.06 11.14 -9.21
CA GLU A 10 24.32 12.10 -10.31
C GLU A 10 25.83 12.34 -10.49
N MET A 11 26.56 12.57 -9.39
CA MET A 11 28.01 12.76 -9.43
C MET A 11 28.77 11.52 -9.96
N LYS A 12 28.28 10.32 -9.65
CA LYS A 12 28.79 9.06 -10.23
C LYS A 12 28.48 8.94 -11.73
N ARG A 13 27.27 9.30 -12.19
CA ARG A 13 26.89 9.29 -13.62
C ARG A 13 27.76 10.25 -14.44
N SER A 14 27.95 11.49 -13.97
CA SER A 14 28.84 12.48 -14.61
C SER A 14 30.27 11.96 -14.78
N CYS A 15 30.82 11.35 -13.73
CA CYS A 15 32.16 10.74 -13.74
C CYS A 15 32.31 9.58 -14.75
N LEU A 16 31.25 8.78 -14.97
CA LEU A 16 31.25 7.68 -15.94
C LEU A 16 31.24 8.17 -17.39
N VAL A 17 30.41 9.17 -17.71
CA VAL A 17 30.35 9.77 -19.06
C VAL A 17 31.71 10.38 -19.44
N SER A 18 32.31 11.17 -18.54
CA SER A 18 33.63 11.78 -18.74
C SER A 18 34.73 10.74 -19.02
N LYS A 19 34.71 9.60 -18.34
CA LYS A 19 35.65 8.49 -18.58
C LYS A 19 35.44 7.83 -19.95
N SER A 20 34.20 7.59 -20.36
CA SER A 20 33.88 6.97 -21.65
C SER A 20 34.39 7.81 -22.83
N VAL A 21 34.09 9.12 -22.84
CA VAL A 21 34.56 10.05 -23.87
C VAL A 21 36.10 10.10 -23.92
N LYS A 22 36.76 10.07 -22.76
CA LYS A 22 38.23 10.06 -22.69
C LYS A 22 38.86 8.78 -23.24
N CYS A 23 38.21 7.62 -23.09
CA CYS A 23 38.68 6.38 -23.71
C CYS A 23 38.59 6.43 -25.24
N LEU A 24 37.46 6.87 -25.79
CA LEU A 24 37.27 7.00 -27.24
C LEU A 24 38.30 7.95 -27.89
N LEU A 25 38.57 9.10 -27.26
CA LEU A 25 39.60 10.03 -27.74
C LEU A 25 41.00 9.39 -27.79
N ASN A 26 41.35 8.58 -26.78
CA ASN A 26 42.64 7.86 -26.75
C ASN A 26 42.71 6.79 -27.87
N GLU A 27 41.62 6.09 -28.17
CA GLU A 27 41.58 5.09 -29.25
C GLU A 27 41.76 5.73 -30.63
N VAL A 28 41.03 6.82 -30.93
CA VAL A 28 41.17 7.55 -32.20
C VAL A 28 42.59 8.12 -32.34
N GLN A 29 43.15 8.69 -31.27
CA GLN A 29 44.54 9.18 -31.25
C GLN A 29 45.55 8.04 -31.48
N SER A 30 45.31 6.86 -30.90
CA SER A 30 46.16 5.67 -31.11
C SER A 30 46.15 5.21 -32.56
N VAL A 31 44.96 5.04 -33.17
CA VAL A 31 44.77 4.61 -34.56
C VAL A 31 45.47 5.56 -35.54
N TYR A 32 45.31 6.88 -35.38
CA TYR A 32 45.94 7.85 -36.26
C TYR A 32 47.46 7.99 -36.01
N GLY A 33 47.91 7.88 -34.76
CA GLY A 33 49.33 7.79 -34.43
C GLY A 33 49.99 6.53 -35.02
N GLU A 34 49.27 5.40 -35.08
CA GLU A 34 49.80 4.17 -35.68
C GLU A 34 49.82 4.22 -37.21
N LYS A 35 48.78 4.76 -37.86
CA LYS A 35 48.80 5.05 -39.32
C LYS A 35 50.01 5.89 -39.71
N LEU A 36 50.36 6.91 -38.92
CA LEU A 36 51.56 7.74 -39.14
C LEU A 36 52.86 6.96 -38.94
N ARG A 37 52.98 6.15 -37.87
CA ARG A 37 54.17 5.30 -37.63
C ARG A 37 54.40 4.27 -38.74
N ARG A 38 53.35 3.56 -39.19
CA ARG A 38 53.48 2.59 -40.29
C ARG A 38 53.97 3.26 -41.58
N LEU A 39 53.44 4.45 -41.89
CA LEU A 39 53.89 5.22 -43.06
C LEU A 39 55.38 5.59 -43.01
N GLU A 40 55.93 5.88 -41.82
CA GLU A 40 57.36 6.18 -41.62
C GLU A 40 58.28 4.97 -41.81
N TRP A 41 57.76 3.75 -41.71
CA TRP A 41 58.52 2.50 -41.80
C TRP A 41 58.34 1.79 -43.16
N GLU A 42 57.15 1.89 -43.76
CA GLU A 42 56.77 1.11 -44.95
C GLU A 42 57.03 1.85 -46.29
N MET A 43 56.91 3.18 -46.32
CA MET A 43 57.06 3.95 -47.58
C MET A 43 58.53 4.18 -47.97
N LYS A 44 59.03 3.36 -48.90
CA LYS A 44 60.25 3.66 -49.68
C LYS A 44 59.92 4.58 -50.86
N GLY A 45 59.66 5.85 -50.58
CA GLY A 45 59.41 6.90 -51.58
C GLY A 45 60.28 8.14 -51.34
N SER A 46 60.08 9.18 -52.14
CA SER A 46 60.70 10.49 -51.86
C SER A 46 60.13 11.09 -50.57
N GLN A 47 60.93 11.91 -49.89
CA GLN A 47 60.50 12.59 -48.66
C GLN A 47 59.24 13.46 -48.89
N GLU A 48 59.08 14.00 -50.10
CA GLU A 48 57.90 14.78 -50.48
C GLU A 48 56.64 13.90 -50.59
N GLU A 49 56.72 12.71 -51.17
CA GLU A 49 55.58 11.78 -51.25
C GLU A 49 55.12 11.31 -49.86
N ILE A 50 56.08 11.01 -48.97
CA ILE A 50 55.79 10.66 -47.58
C ILE A 50 55.07 11.81 -46.88
N LEU A 51 55.55 13.05 -47.04
CA LEU A 51 54.88 14.25 -46.50
C LEU A 51 53.47 14.45 -47.09
N ARG A 52 53.30 14.29 -48.41
CA ARG A 52 51.98 14.36 -49.09
C ARG A 52 51.00 13.29 -48.61
N VAL A 53 51.45 12.15 -48.09
CA VAL A 53 50.57 11.15 -47.47
C VAL A 53 50.33 11.46 -45.98
N LYS A 54 51.35 11.88 -45.21
CA LYS A 54 51.15 12.35 -43.81
C LYS A 54 50.13 13.48 -43.73
N VAL A 55 50.20 14.46 -44.62
CA VAL A 55 49.22 15.57 -44.70
C VAL A 55 47.80 15.05 -44.97
N ARG A 56 47.63 14.03 -45.84
CA ARG A 56 46.31 13.41 -46.07
C ARG A 56 45.79 12.63 -44.86
N ILE A 57 46.66 11.92 -44.14
CA ILE A 57 46.28 11.22 -42.89
C ILE A 57 45.87 12.22 -41.80
N LEU A 58 46.64 13.30 -41.62
CA LEU A 58 46.31 14.37 -40.66
C LEU A 58 45.06 15.15 -41.05
N HIS A 59 44.82 15.40 -42.34
CA HIS A 59 43.59 16.02 -42.81
C HIS A 59 42.37 15.13 -42.58
N SER A 60 42.49 13.81 -42.78
CA SER A 60 41.44 12.84 -42.39
C SER A 60 41.17 12.89 -40.89
N TYR A 61 42.20 12.90 -40.04
CA TYR A 61 42.04 13.00 -38.58
C TYR A 61 41.32 14.29 -38.15
N VAL A 62 41.65 15.43 -38.78
CA VAL A 62 40.99 16.72 -38.50
C VAL A 62 39.53 16.71 -38.96
N ASN A 63 39.21 16.07 -40.09
CA ASN A 63 37.84 15.95 -40.57
C ASN A 63 37.01 15.01 -39.67
N ASP A 64 37.53 13.81 -39.35
CA ASP A 64 36.91 12.86 -38.41
C ASP A 64 36.61 13.53 -37.05
N LEU A 65 37.56 14.30 -36.50
CA LEU A 65 37.36 15.07 -35.26
C LEU A 65 36.33 16.20 -35.42
N SER A 66 36.26 16.84 -36.60
CA SER A 66 35.28 17.90 -36.86
C SER A 66 33.86 17.34 -36.94
N ASP A 67 33.66 16.19 -37.57
CA ASP A 67 32.38 15.50 -37.61
C ASP A 67 31.99 14.92 -36.23
N GLN A 68 32.94 14.36 -35.47
CA GLN A 68 32.71 13.96 -34.07
C GLN A 68 32.30 15.14 -33.18
N ASN A 69 33.00 16.28 -33.28
CA ASN A 69 32.64 17.49 -32.56
C ASN A 69 31.25 18.01 -32.97
N ARG A 70 30.90 17.93 -34.25
CA ARG A 70 29.59 18.32 -34.76
C ARG A 70 28.46 17.43 -34.22
N ILE A 71 28.68 16.12 -34.16
CA ILE A 71 27.74 15.17 -33.54
C ILE A 71 27.62 15.46 -32.04
N LEU A 72 28.74 15.68 -31.33
CA LEU A 72 28.75 16.03 -29.91
C LEU A 72 27.97 17.32 -29.62
N VAL A 73 28.18 18.38 -30.40
CA VAL A 73 27.41 19.63 -30.29
C VAL A 73 25.92 19.34 -30.51
N HIS A 74 25.56 18.60 -31.56
CA HIS A 74 24.16 18.29 -31.84
C HIS A 74 23.48 17.47 -30.73
N THR A 75 24.16 16.47 -30.18
CA THR A 75 23.65 15.69 -29.02
C THR A 75 23.54 16.55 -27.76
N VAL A 76 24.42 17.54 -27.55
CA VAL A 76 24.28 18.50 -26.45
C VAL A 76 23.09 19.43 -26.69
N GLU A 77 22.90 19.96 -27.90
CA GLU A 77 21.73 20.77 -28.27
C GLU A 77 20.41 20.00 -28.06
N GLU A 78 20.35 18.72 -28.43
CA GLU A 78 19.19 17.85 -28.19
C GLU A 78 18.94 17.62 -26.69
N LEU A 79 19.97 17.39 -25.89
CA LEU A 79 19.86 17.22 -24.44
C LEU A 79 19.49 18.52 -23.72
N GLU A 80 20.01 19.67 -24.13
CA GLU A 80 19.62 20.98 -23.61
C GLU A 80 18.17 21.32 -23.97
N LYS A 81 17.72 20.94 -25.17
CA LYS A 81 16.31 21.04 -25.59
C LYS A 81 15.40 20.12 -24.78
N GLU A 82 15.75 18.85 -24.62
CA GLU A 82 14.97 17.89 -23.81
C GLU A 82 14.89 18.31 -22.33
N ALA A 83 15.99 18.84 -21.77
CA ALA A 83 16.02 19.40 -20.43
C ALA A 83 15.14 20.66 -20.31
N SER A 84 15.17 21.54 -21.32
CA SER A 84 14.33 22.75 -21.38
C SER A 84 12.84 22.42 -21.47
N GLU A 85 12.49 21.41 -22.27
CA GLU A 85 11.11 20.90 -22.40
C GLU A 85 10.63 20.29 -21.07
N LYS A 86 11.43 19.45 -20.41
CA LYS A 86 11.14 18.92 -19.07
C LYS A 86 10.99 20.01 -18.01
N VAL A 87 11.78 21.09 -18.07
CA VAL A 87 11.67 22.24 -17.16
C VAL A 87 10.38 23.04 -17.44
N ALA A 88 9.97 23.18 -18.70
CA ALA A 88 8.69 23.80 -19.06
C ALA A 88 7.50 22.98 -18.54
N ASP A 89 7.50 21.66 -18.75
CA ASP A 89 6.49 20.73 -18.23
C ASP A 89 6.37 20.77 -16.71
N LEU A 90 7.49 20.74 -15.99
CA LEU A 90 7.51 20.83 -14.53
C LEU A 90 7.02 22.18 -14.03
N LYS A 91 7.31 23.26 -14.76
CA LYS A 91 6.79 24.60 -14.45
C LYS A 91 5.27 24.68 -14.67
N ALA A 92 4.76 24.13 -15.76
CA ALA A 92 3.31 24.07 -16.01
C ALA A 92 2.57 23.25 -14.93
N LYS A 93 3.11 22.08 -14.55
CA LYS A 93 2.58 21.24 -13.47
C LYS A 93 2.66 21.90 -12.09
N LEU A 94 3.66 22.76 -11.86
CA LEU A 94 3.74 23.57 -10.65
C LEU A 94 2.68 24.67 -10.64
N GLN A 95 2.44 25.34 -11.76
CA GLN A 95 1.41 26.39 -11.87
C GLN A 95 -0.02 25.83 -11.67
N THR A 96 -0.37 24.68 -12.28
CA THR A 96 -1.69 24.07 -12.06
C THR A 96 -1.87 23.55 -10.62
N SER A 97 -0.78 23.13 -9.96
CA SER A 97 -0.80 22.82 -8.53
C SER A 97 -0.96 24.07 -7.66
N GLU A 98 -0.36 25.20 -8.04
CA GLU A 98 -0.50 26.49 -7.35
C GLU A 98 -1.91 27.06 -7.50
N GLU A 99 -2.51 26.93 -8.68
CA GLU A 99 -3.93 27.24 -8.95
C GLU A 99 -4.86 26.37 -8.08
N GLY A 100 -4.65 25.05 -8.05
CA GLY A 100 -5.43 24.14 -7.20
C GLY A 100 -5.31 24.42 -5.70
N ILE A 101 -4.13 24.83 -5.22
CA ILE A 101 -3.94 25.30 -3.83
C ILE A 101 -4.72 26.59 -3.58
N ASN A 102 -4.69 27.55 -4.51
CA ASN A 102 -5.44 28.80 -4.40
C ASN A 102 -6.96 28.55 -4.37
N ASP A 103 -7.49 27.63 -5.17
CA ASP A 103 -8.91 27.27 -5.14
C ASP A 103 -9.33 26.61 -3.81
N LEU A 104 -8.53 25.67 -3.29
CA LEU A 104 -8.77 25.06 -1.98
C LEU A 104 -8.75 26.12 -0.85
N ASP A 105 -7.83 27.09 -0.91
CA ASP A 105 -7.74 28.15 0.09
C ASP A 105 -8.91 29.17 -0.02
N HIS A 106 -9.47 29.38 -1.21
CA HIS A 106 -10.73 30.10 -1.39
C HIS A 106 -11.95 29.33 -0.86
N GLN A 107 -12.02 28.01 -1.08
CA GLN A 107 -13.08 27.16 -0.49
C GLN A 107 -13.01 27.19 1.04
N LYS A 108 -11.81 27.04 1.61
CA LYS A 108 -11.56 27.15 3.05
C LYS A 108 -12.02 28.49 3.61
N ARG A 109 -11.66 29.62 2.98
CA ARG A 109 -12.12 30.96 3.40
C ARG A 109 -13.64 31.09 3.40
N ARG A 110 -14.35 30.56 2.39
CA ARG A 110 -15.83 30.51 2.37
C ARG A 110 -16.39 29.68 3.52
N LEU A 111 -15.86 28.47 3.75
CA LEU A 111 -16.30 27.60 4.85
C LEU A 111 -16.03 28.21 6.24
N GLU A 112 -14.95 29.00 6.39
CA GLU A 112 -14.69 29.79 7.60
C GLU A 112 -15.68 30.96 7.77
N GLU A 113 -16.08 31.64 6.70
CA GLU A 113 -17.12 32.67 6.73
C GLU A 113 -18.49 32.10 7.10
N ASP A 114 -18.89 30.98 6.48
CA ASP A 114 -20.16 30.31 6.81
C ASP A 114 -20.15 29.77 8.25
N ASN A 115 -19.02 29.26 8.74
CA ASN A 115 -18.85 28.94 10.17
C ASN A 115 -19.01 30.17 11.08
N LYS A 116 -18.48 31.34 10.69
CA LYS A 116 -18.65 32.59 11.46
C LYS A 116 -20.12 33.03 11.47
N ARG A 117 -20.84 32.91 10.35
CA ARG A 117 -22.28 33.19 10.23
C ARG A 117 -23.11 32.27 11.12
N LEU A 118 -22.95 30.95 10.99
CA LEU A 118 -23.67 29.96 11.80
C LEU A 118 -23.39 30.11 13.30
N ARG A 119 -22.16 30.46 13.70
CA ARG A 119 -21.83 30.76 15.11
C ARG A 119 -22.55 32.00 15.62
N ALA A 120 -22.69 33.05 14.81
CA ALA A 120 -23.45 34.26 15.17
C ALA A 120 -24.96 33.97 15.28
N GLU A 121 -25.52 33.19 14.35
CA GLU A 121 -26.92 32.75 14.39
C GLU A 121 -27.22 31.89 15.64
N ILE A 122 -26.35 30.93 15.98
CA ILE A 122 -26.45 30.15 17.21
C ILE A 122 -26.35 31.03 18.48
N GLN A 123 -25.60 32.13 18.44
CA GLN A 123 -25.56 33.10 19.55
C GLN A 123 -26.86 33.91 19.64
N GLN A 124 -27.41 34.35 18.51
CA GLN A 124 -28.69 35.06 18.44
C GLN A 124 -29.84 34.19 18.96
N LEU A 125 -30.00 32.97 18.44
CA LEU A 125 -31.01 32.00 18.89
C LEU A 125 -30.91 31.69 20.40
N LYS A 126 -29.69 31.70 20.96
CA LYS A 126 -29.48 31.58 22.42
C LYS A 126 -29.89 32.84 23.20
N ALA A 127 -29.73 34.03 22.64
CA ALA A 127 -30.24 35.27 23.22
C ALA A 127 -31.78 35.33 23.17
N ASP A 128 -32.37 34.91 22.05
CA ASP A 128 -33.83 34.86 21.86
C ASP A 128 -34.46 33.83 22.81
N THR A 129 -33.86 32.63 22.93
CA THR A 129 -34.30 31.59 23.88
C THR A 129 -34.26 32.08 25.33
N ARG A 130 -33.20 32.80 25.74
CA ARG A 130 -33.10 33.42 27.07
C ARG A 130 -34.18 34.49 27.27
N THR A 131 -34.47 35.28 26.24
CA THR A 131 -35.50 36.32 26.28
C THR A 131 -36.89 35.70 26.43
N LEU A 132 -37.20 34.64 25.67
CA LEU A 132 -38.41 33.83 25.83
C LEU A 132 -38.52 33.21 27.23
N THR A 133 -37.43 32.64 27.75
CA THR A 133 -37.41 32.08 29.11
C THR A 133 -37.70 33.14 30.16
N ARG A 134 -37.13 34.35 30.01
CA ARG A 134 -37.43 35.48 30.91
C ARG A 134 -38.89 35.90 30.82
N VAL A 135 -39.45 36.06 29.62
CA VAL A 135 -40.87 36.43 29.41
C VAL A 135 -41.81 35.38 30.03
N ILE A 136 -41.50 34.09 29.89
CA ILE A 136 -42.26 33.00 30.54
C ILE A 136 -42.18 33.11 32.07
N GLN A 137 -40.99 33.36 32.63
CA GLN A 137 -40.81 33.54 34.08
C GLN A 137 -41.46 34.82 34.62
N GLU A 138 -41.58 35.87 33.81
CA GLU A 138 -42.28 37.11 34.15
C GLU A 138 -43.80 36.91 34.09
N ALA A 139 -44.31 36.19 33.07
CA ALA A 139 -45.73 35.82 32.99
C ALA A 139 -46.16 34.87 34.12
N GLN A 140 -45.32 33.89 34.50
CA GLN A 140 -45.52 33.04 35.68
C GLN A 140 -45.67 33.89 36.96
N ARG A 141 -44.77 34.85 37.17
CA ARG A 141 -44.80 35.77 38.33
C ARG A 141 -45.98 36.74 38.31
N ALA A 142 -46.41 37.19 37.13
CA ALA A 142 -47.48 38.18 36.99
C ALA A 142 -48.90 37.60 37.06
N HIS A 143 -49.09 36.32 36.70
CA HIS A 143 -50.42 35.74 36.49
C HIS A 143 -50.71 34.45 37.26
N GLY A 144 -49.76 33.94 38.08
CA GLY A 144 -50.00 32.77 38.93
C GLY A 144 -50.27 31.48 38.16
N LEU A 145 -49.84 31.42 36.90
CA LEU A 145 -50.00 30.24 36.04
C LEU A 145 -49.10 29.11 36.56
N ASP A 146 -49.71 28.04 37.09
CA ASP A 146 -48.99 26.83 37.43
C ASP A 146 -48.61 26.06 36.16
N VAL A 147 -47.32 26.11 35.82
CA VAL A 147 -46.76 25.49 34.61
C VAL A 147 -46.31 24.04 34.87
N THR A 148 -46.48 23.49 36.09
CA THR A 148 -46.09 22.10 36.40
C THR A 148 -46.89 21.06 35.60
N GLY A 149 -48.10 21.41 35.14
CA GLY A 149 -48.91 20.60 34.22
C GLY A 149 -48.65 20.86 32.73
N LEU A 150 -47.86 21.87 32.36
CA LEU A 150 -47.59 22.24 30.98
C LEU A 150 -46.34 21.54 30.44
N THR A 151 -46.51 20.27 30.09
CA THR A 151 -45.50 19.49 29.36
C THR A 151 -45.26 20.09 27.97
N LEU A 152 -44.32 21.04 27.88
CA LEU A 152 -43.78 21.53 26.62
C LEU A 152 -43.22 20.35 25.83
N ARG A 153 -43.98 19.87 24.83
CA ARG A 153 -43.50 18.87 23.87
C ARG A 153 -42.36 19.49 23.07
N THR A 154 -41.12 19.21 23.47
CA THR A 154 -39.93 19.42 22.64
C THR A 154 -40.00 18.47 21.45
N GLN A 155 -40.72 18.90 20.42
CA GLN A 155 -40.87 18.16 19.17
C GLN A 155 -39.49 18.09 18.48
N PRO A 156 -39.03 16.91 18.04
CA PRO A 156 -37.79 16.79 17.28
C PRO A 156 -37.82 17.67 16.02
N LEU A 157 -36.67 18.20 15.61
CA LEU A 157 -36.57 19.17 14.51
C LEU A 157 -37.03 18.62 13.14
N ASP A 158 -37.08 17.29 13.00
CA ASP A 158 -37.58 16.51 11.84
C ASP A 158 -38.98 16.88 11.31
N CYS A 159 -39.76 17.74 11.99
CA CYS A 159 -41.19 17.91 11.75
C CYS A 159 -41.65 19.28 11.21
N ILE A 160 -40.75 20.24 10.91
CA ILE A 160 -41.14 21.65 10.68
C ILE A 160 -40.83 22.16 9.25
N THR A 161 -40.09 21.42 8.42
CA THR A 161 -39.60 21.90 7.10
C THR A 161 -40.62 21.98 5.95
N ASP A 162 -41.85 21.51 6.12
CA ASP A 162 -42.79 21.30 4.98
C ASP A 162 -43.80 22.45 4.73
N GLN A 163 -43.62 23.64 5.34
CA GLN A 163 -44.51 24.80 5.10
C GLN A 163 -43.75 26.12 4.83
N SER A 164 -43.12 26.23 3.64
CA SER A 164 -42.67 27.52 3.09
C SER A 164 -42.69 27.57 1.55
N ALA A 165 -43.74 27.03 0.94
CA ALA A 165 -43.90 27.00 -0.51
C ALA A 165 -44.55 28.28 -1.08
N HIS A 166 -43.83 29.42 -1.14
CA HIS A 166 -44.18 30.57 -1.99
C HIS A 166 -42.99 31.54 -2.23
N SER A 167 -42.06 31.22 -3.16
CA SER A 167 -41.51 32.18 -4.16
C SER A 167 -40.52 31.52 -5.15
N SER A 168 -40.42 32.08 -6.36
CA SER A 168 -39.31 32.00 -7.33
C SER A 168 -38.70 30.62 -7.71
N GLN A 169 -39.30 30.05 -8.77
CA GLN A 169 -38.76 29.27 -9.89
C GLN A 169 -37.23 28.99 -10.06
N LEU A 170 -36.96 27.91 -10.82
CA LEU A 170 -35.72 27.55 -11.54
C LEU A 170 -34.54 26.93 -10.74
N SER A 171 -34.66 25.65 -10.37
CA SER A 171 -33.72 24.59 -10.82
C SER A 171 -34.20 23.19 -10.39
N GLN A 172 -34.02 22.17 -11.23
CA GLN A 172 -34.31 20.76 -10.87
C GLN A 172 -33.19 20.21 -9.98
N LYS A 173 -33.52 19.49 -8.89
CA LYS A 173 -32.54 18.87 -7.98
C LYS A 173 -32.89 17.42 -7.61
N PRO A 174 -31.90 16.55 -7.27
CA PRO A 174 -32.12 15.11 -7.09
C PRO A 174 -32.75 14.69 -5.74
N GLY A 175 -33.38 15.61 -5.00
CA GLY A 175 -33.74 15.39 -3.60
C GLY A 175 -34.82 14.32 -3.35
N ASP A 176 -35.76 14.19 -4.28
CA ASP A 176 -36.97 13.38 -4.07
C ASP A 176 -36.69 11.86 -4.10
N LEU A 177 -35.73 11.43 -4.91
CA LEU A 177 -35.28 10.03 -4.96
C LEU A 177 -34.64 9.61 -3.63
N MET A 178 -33.87 10.54 -3.02
CA MET A 178 -33.19 10.31 -1.75
C MET A 178 -34.17 10.30 -0.57
N LYS A 179 -35.21 11.17 -0.60
CA LYS A 179 -36.33 11.12 0.36
C LYS A 179 -37.06 9.77 0.31
N ALA A 180 -37.34 9.24 -0.89
CA ALA A 180 -38.03 7.96 -1.05
C ALA A 180 -37.23 6.79 -0.44
N GLN A 181 -35.92 6.72 -0.68
CA GLN A 181 -35.06 5.68 -0.09
C GLN A 181 -34.97 5.77 1.44
N VAL A 182 -34.88 6.98 2.00
CA VAL A 182 -34.84 7.18 3.46
C VAL A 182 -36.16 6.78 4.12
N GLU A 183 -37.31 7.05 3.50
CA GLU A 183 -38.60 6.66 4.07
C GLU A 183 -38.87 5.15 3.94
N ASP A 184 -38.41 4.48 2.88
CA ASP A 184 -38.48 3.01 2.81
C ASP A 184 -37.63 2.36 3.93
N LEU A 185 -36.39 2.83 4.12
CA LEU A 185 -35.53 2.37 5.24
C LEU A 185 -36.17 2.66 6.61
N ARG A 186 -36.83 3.80 6.81
CA ARG A 186 -37.62 4.08 8.04
C ARG A 186 -38.76 3.08 8.23
N ASN A 187 -39.44 2.66 7.18
CA ASN A 187 -40.55 1.71 7.27
C ASN A 187 -40.09 0.25 7.43
N GLN A 188 -38.95 -0.14 6.85
CA GLN A 188 -38.28 -1.39 7.17
C GLN A 188 -37.86 -1.44 8.65
N LEU A 189 -37.29 -0.36 9.20
CA LEU A 189 -36.86 -0.29 10.60
C LEU A 189 -38.06 -0.33 11.58
N LYS A 190 -39.14 0.42 11.31
CA LYS A 190 -40.41 0.29 12.06
C LYS A 190 -40.94 -1.15 12.06
N THR A 191 -40.78 -1.87 10.95
CA THR A 191 -41.24 -3.26 10.83
C THR A 191 -40.38 -4.23 11.64
N LYS A 192 -39.05 -4.05 11.64
CA LYS A 192 -38.14 -4.83 12.51
C LYS A 192 -38.41 -4.57 14.00
N ASN A 193 -38.62 -3.33 14.42
CA ASN A 193 -38.92 -3.01 15.82
C ASN A 193 -40.24 -3.65 16.30
N ARG A 194 -41.26 -3.74 15.43
CA ARG A 194 -42.51 -4.49 15.70
C ARG A 194 -42.34 -6.02 15.75
N ILE A 195 -41.22 -6.56 15.29
CA ILE A 195 -40.88 -7.99 15.46
C ILE A 195 -40.18 -8.18 16.81
N ILE A 196 -39.22 -7.32 17.13
CA ILE A 196 -38.51 -7.30 18.41
C ILE A 196 -39.49 -7.24 19.58
N GLN A 197 -40.43 -6.28 19.58
CA GLN A 197 -41.41 -6.12 20.66
C GLN A 197 -42.29 -7.36 20.89
N ARG A 198 -42.66 -8.10 19.84
CA ARG A 198 -43.43 -9.35 19.98
C ARG A 198 -42.58 -10.48 20.56
N LEU A 199 -41.30 -10.57 20.18
CA LEU A 199 -40.37 -11.53 20.78
C LEU A 199 -40.08 -11.19 22.26
N GLU A 200 -39.99 -9.91 22.62
CA GLU A 200 -39.87 -9.45 24.02
C GLU A 200 -41.10 -9.83 24.85
N GLU A 201 -42.31 -9.66 24.30
CA GLU A 201 -43.57 -10.09 24.94
C GLU A 201 -43.67 -11.62 25.08
N GLU A 202 -43.24 -12.37 24.08
CA GLU A 202 -43.24 -13.85 24.06
C GLU A 202 -42.22 -14.43 25.05
N ILE A 203 -41.00 -13.88 25.11
CA ILE A 203 -39.98 -14.22 26.13
C ILE A 203 -40.53 -13.92 27.54
N LYS A 204 -41.18 -12.77 27.72
CA LYS A 204 -41.76 -12.37 29.02
C LYS A 204 -42.86 -13.32 29.49
N MET A 205 -43.74 -13.75 28.57
CA MET A 205 -44.77 -14.78 28.83
C MET A 205 -44.14 -16.10 29.30
N LEU A 206 -43.14 -16.61 28.56
CA LEU A 206 -42.45 -17.86 28.88
C LEU A 206 -41.73 -17.79 30.24
N LEU A 207 -41.10 -16.67 30.57
CA LEU A 207 -40.46 -16.46 31.87
C LEU A 207 -41.48 -16.46 33.02
N SER A 208 -42.65 -15.83 32.86
CA SER A 208 -43.70 -15.89 33.88
C SER A 208 -44.24 -17.31 34.09
N HIS A 209 -44.41 -18.10 33.02
CA HIS A 209 -44.87 -19.49 33.12
C HIS A 209 -43.84 -20.37 33.86
N ARG A 210 -42.54 -20.20 33.56
CA ARG A 210 -41.45 -20.96 34.20
C ARG A 210 -41.28 -20.63 35.69
N ILE A 211 -41.58 -19.40 36.10
CA ILE A 211 -41.61 -19.00 37.52
C ILE A 211 -42.79 -19.67 38.24
N GLN A 212 -43.97 -19.74 37.59
CA GLN A 212 -45.13 -20.39 38.18
C GLN A 212 -44.94 -21.90 38.40
N GLU A 213 -44.43 -22.63 37.39
CA GLU A 213 -44.10 -24.06 37.52
C GLU A 213 -43.09 -24.32 38.67
N LYS A 214 -42.05 -23.48 38.78
CA LYS A 214 -41.04 -23.63 39.83
C LYS A 214 -41.64 -23.52 41.23
N ASN A 215 -42.60 -22.61 41.43
CA ASN A 215 -43.30 -22.44 42.70
C ASN A 215 -44.20 -23.65 43.02
N GLU A 216 -44.91 -24.19 42.02
CA GLU A 216 -45.75 -25.38 42.20
C GLU A 216 -44.93 -26.65 42.51
N LEU A 217 -43.79 -26.84 41.85
CA LEU A 217 -42.87 -27.96 42.11
C LEU A 217 -42.23 -27.85 43.50
N GLN A 218 -41.84 -26.64 43.92
CA GLN A 218 -41.24 -26.42 45.24
C GLN A 218 -42.26 -26.66 46.38
N GLY A 219 -43.57 -26.47 46.12
CA GLY A 219 -44.63 -26.86 47.05
C GLY A 219 -44.80 -28.38 47.23
N ARG A 220 -44.52 -29.19 46.20
CA ARG A 220 -44.68 -30.67 46.27
C ARG A 220 -43.54 -31.35 47.02
N ARG A 221 -42.29 -30.87 46.86
CA ARG A 221 -41.09 -31.45 47.52
C ARG A 221 -41.14 -31.41 49.06
N VAL A 222 -42.01 -30.59 49.65
CA VAL A 222 -42.24 -30.55 51.12
C VAL A 222 -43.20 -31.65 51.58
N ALA A 223 -44.08 -32.16 50.70
CA ALA A 223 -45.04 -33.21 51.03
C ALA A 223 -44.43 -34.62 50.94
N GLU A 224 -43.57 -34.86 49.93
CA GLU A 224 -42.97 -36.18 49.68
C GLU A 224 -41.91 -36.56 50.74
N ALA A 225 -41.27 -35.57 51.37
CA ALA A 225 -40.25 -35.74 52.42
C ALA A 225 -40.76 -36.30 53.76
N LEU A 226 -42.04 -36.71 53.86
CA LEU A 226 -42.65 -37.27 55.07
C LEU A 226 -43.06 -38.76 54.94
N GLU A 227 -42.95 -39.39 53.76
CA GLU A 227 -43.38 -40.79 53.56
C GLU A 227 -42.21 -41.80 53.47
N GLU A 228 -40.96 -41.34 53.36
CA GLU A 228 -39.78 -42.15 53.03
C GLU A 228 -38.87 -42.47 54.26
N VAL A 229 -39.44 -42.96 55.37
CA VAL A 229 -38.67 -43.26 56.61
C VAL A 229 -38.87 -44.67 57.19
N CYS A 230 -39.95 -45.40 56.85
CA CYS A 230 -40.42 -46.52 57.69
C CYS A 230 -40.48 -47.92 57.06
N LYS A 231 -39.57 -48.31 56.13
CA LYS A 231 -39.55 -49.67 55.56
C LYS A 231 -38.17 -50.24 55.21
N GLU A 232 -37.40 -50.67 56.22
CA GLU A 232 -36.45 -51.78 56.04
C GLU A 232 -36.14 -52.48 57.38
N GLU A 233 -36.60 -53.73 57.59
CA GLU A 233 -35.92 -54.69 58.48
C GLU A 233 -36.37 -56.17 58.32
N ALA A 234 -35.37 -57.06 58.39
CA ALA A 234 -35.32 -58.46 58.84
C ALA A 234 -36.50 -59.47 58.69
N CYS A 235 -36.29 -60.47 57.82
CA CYS A 235 -36.19 -61.93 58.08
C CYS A 235 -37.19 -62.77 58.95
N LYS A 236 -37.12 -64.10 58.69
CA LYS A 236 -37.88 -65.26 59.24
C LYS A 236 -37.18 -65.84 60.51
N PRO A 237 -37.61 -66.93 61.22
CA PRO A 237 -38.73 -67.88 61.02
C PRO A 237 -39.46 -68.41 62.31
N SER A 238 -40.26 -69.49 62.17
CA SER A 238 -40.50 -70.62 63.12
C SER A 238 -41.74 -70.72 64.07
N VAL A 239 -42.59 -71.74 63.82
CA VAL A 239 -42.92 -72.96 64.63
C VAL A 239 -43.32 -72.87 66.15
N VAL A 240 -44.49 -73.48 66.50
CA VAL A 240 -44.89 -74.21 67.76
C VAL A 240 -45.77 -73.58 68.90
N GLN A 241 -46.92 -74.26 69.14
CA GLN A 241 -47.73 -74.56 70.37
C GLN A 241 -48.38 -73.54 71.38
N LYS A 242 -49.71 -73.73 71.54
CA LYS A 242 -50.54 -73.91 72.79
C LYS A 242 -50.61 -72.86 73.93
N ARG A 243 -51.85 -72.46 74.29
CA ARG A 243 -52.64 -72.69 75.57
C ARG A 243 -53.89 -71.75 75.59
N THR A 244 -55.12 -71.95 76.12
CA THR A 244 -55.85 -72.82 77.12
C THR A 244 -55.82 -72.33 78.59
N HIS A 245 -56.91 -72.10 79.36
CA HIS A 245 -58.39 -72.19 79.21
C HIS A 245 -59.08 -70.93 79.84
N SER A 246 -60.34 -70.78 80.31
CA SER A 246 -61.60 -71.58 80.51
C SER A 246 -62.83 -70.61 80.55
N HIS A 247 -64.12 -71.02 80.53
CA HIS A 247 -65.00 -71.34 81.70
C HIS A 247 -66.50 -71.42 81.23
N THR A 248 -67.52 -71.76 82.05
CA THR A 248 -67.95 -73.07 82.63
C THR A 248 -69.37 -72.93 83.23
N GLU A 249 -70.00 -74.04 83.66
CA GLU A 249 -71.30 -74.15 84.40
C GLU A 249 -72.60 -74.01 83.54
N GLN A 250 -73.75 -74.60 83.90
CA GLN A 250 -74.21 -75.24 85.17
C GLN A 250 -74.98 -76.58 84.96
N ARG A 251 -75.64 -77.13 86.01
CA ARG A 251 -76.03 -78.56 86.21
C ARG A 251 -77.58 -78.76 86.23
N GLN A 252 -78.24 -79.94 86.42
CA GLN A 252 -77.87 -81.36 86.68
C GLN A 252 -79.01 -82.32 86.20
N THR A 253 -79.29 -83.44 86.91
CA THR A 253 -80.44 -84.41 86.83
C THR A 253 -80.55 -85.30 85.56
N SER A 254 -81.08 -86.54 85.60
CA SER A 254 -81.55 -87.45 86.69
C SER A 254 -81.50 -88.94 86.24
N GLU A 255 -81.95 -89.89 87.09
CA GLU A 255 -81.57 -91.33 87.02
C GLU A 255 -82.75 -92.34 87.13
N GLU A 256 -82.56 -93.55 86.55
CA GLU A 256 -83.16 -94.87 86.91
C GLU A 256 -84.73 -95.02 86.91
N LYS A 257 -85.43 -96.15 87.20
CA LYS A 257 -85.20 -97.61 87.49
C LYS A 257 -86.49 -98.40 87.06
N VAL A 258 -86.73 -99.73 87.09
CA VAL A 258 -86.05 -101.01 87.47
C VAL A 258 -86.70 -102.19 86.68
N ASN A 259 -86.19 -103.42 86.77
CA ASN A 259 -86.80 -104.65 86.19
C ASN A 259 -87.55 -105.52 87.24
N SER A 260 -88.67 -106.17 86.85
CA SER A 260 -89.13 -107.48 87.38
C SER A 260 -90.29 -108.07 86.54
N PRO A 261 -90.37 -109.40 86.27
CA PRO A 261 -91.45 -110.02 85.48
C PRO A 261 -92.44 -110.85 86.32
N GLY A 262 -93.64 -111.12 85.77
CA GLY A 262 -94.57 -112.13 86.34
C GLY A 262 -96.01 -112.11 85.81
N LEU A 263 -96.35 -113.15 85.03
CA LEU A 263 -97.68 -113.76 84.82
C LEU A 263 -98.93 -112.87 84.52
N ASP A 264 -99.38 -113.02 83.27
CA ASP A 264 -100.73 -113.49 82.88
C ASP A 264 -101.93 -112.56 82.56
N VAL A 265 -102.32 -112.68 81.28
CA VAL A 265 -103.69 -112.76 80.72
C VAL A 265 -104.61 -111.53 80.78
N GLY A 266 -104.49 -110.63 81.76
CA GLY A 266 -105.16 -109.32 81.69
C GLY A 266 -104.58 -108.38 80.60
N LEU A 267 -103.40 -108.73 80.09
CA LEU A 267 -102.42 -107.79 79.51
C LEU A 267 -102.70 -107.33 78.07
N LEU A 268 -103.59 -108.00 77.33
CA LEU A 268 -103.69 -107.84 75.86
C LEU A 268 -104.75 -106.82 75.39
N LYS A 269 -105.76 -106.46 76.20
CA LYS A 269 -106.86 -105.60 75.73
C LYS A 269 -106.59 -104.09 75.91
N SER A 270 -105.84 -103.70 76.94
CA SER A 270 -105.49 -102.29 77.21
C SER A 270 -104.29 -101.80 76.38
N LYS A 271 -103.25 -102.64 76.20
CA LYS A 271 -102.03 -102.29 75.46
C LYS A 271 -102.24 -101.93 73.99
N LEU A 272 -103.35 -102.35 73.37
CA LEU A 272 -103.67 -101.97 72.00
C LEU A 272 -104.00 -100.47 71.88
N GLN A 273 -104.77 -99.93 72.83
CA GLN A 273 -105.20 -98.54 72.84
C GLN A 273 -104.04 -97.59 73.20
N GLU A 274 -103.22 -97.97 74.17
CA GLU A 274 -101.99 -97.26 74.53
C GLU A 274 -101.00 -97.20 73.34
N LYS A 275 -100.93 -98.26 72.51
CA LYS A 275 -100.10 -98.27 71.30
C LYS A 275 -100.58 -97.34 70.20
N THR A 276 -101.89 -97.12 70.05
CA THR A 276 -102.42 -96.10 69.13
C THR A 276 -102.02 -94.68 69.56
N GLU A 277 -102.07 -94.37 70.85
CA GLU A 277 -101.72 -93.04 71.37
C GLU A 277 -100.20 -92.77 71.28
N GLN A 278 -99.37 -93.76 71.62
CA GLN A 278 -97.91 -93.71 71.37
C GLN A 278 -97.59 -93.51 69.88
N SER A 279 -98.34 -94.15 68.97
CA SER A 279 -98.17 -93.99 67.51
C SER A 279 -98.55 -92.58 67.01
N GLN A 280 -99.43 -91.87 67.71
CA GLN A 280 -99.78 -90.48 67.39
C GLN A 280 -98.71 -89.51 67.93
N GLN A 281 -98.28 -89.67 69.19
CA GLN A 281 -97.21 -88.84 69.78
C GLN A 281 -95.89 -88.90 68.98
N LEU A 282 -95.52 -90.09 68.48
CA LEU A 282 -94.34 -90.25 67.62
C LEU A 282 -94.48 -89.50 66.29
N ARG A 283 -95.67 -89.47 65.68
CA ARG A 283 -95.93 -88.68 64.47
C ARG A 283 -95.81 -87.19 64.73
N ASP A 284 -96.35 -86.70 65.84
CA ASP A 284 -96.28 -85.27 66.20
C ASP A 284 -94.83 -84.85 66.55
N GLN A 285 -94.02 -85.74 67.14
CA GLN A 285 -92.58 -85.51 67.32
C GLN A 285 -91.82 -85.46 65.99
N ILE A 286 -92.07 -86.39 65.06
CA ILE A 286 -91.46 -86.40 63.73
C ILE A 286 -91.82 -85.11 62.97
N LEU A 287 -93.07 -84.65 63.05
CA LEU A 287 -93.51 -83.42 62.39
C LEU A 287 -92.81 -82.17 62.98
N LYS A 288 -92.70 -82.08 64.31
CA LYS A 288 -91.90 -81.04 65.00
C LYS A 288 -90.41 -81.08 64.62
N GLN A 289 -89.82 -82.26 64.46
CA GLN A 289 -88.43 -82.40 63.98
C GLN A 289 -88.28 -81.98 62.51
N GLN A 290 -89.22 -82.34 61.64
CA GLN A 290 -89.25 -81.89 60.24
C GLN A 290 -89.41 -80.36 60.12
N GLU A 291 -90.22 -79.74 60.98
CA GLU A 291 -90.28 -78.28 61.07
C GLU A 291 -88.97 -77.67 61.55
N ALA A 292 -88.35 -78.20 62.61
CA ALA A 292 -87.08 -77.71 63.14
C ALA A 292 -85.98 -77.80 62.07
N LEU A 293 -85.87 -78.93 61.36
CA LEU A 293 -84.99 -79.11 60.22
C LEU A 293 -85.32 -78.13 59.08
N SER A 294 -86.60 -77.82 58.84
CA SER A 294 -87.03 -76.86 57.81
C SER A 294 -86.77 -75.40 58.19
N ARG A 295 -86.70 -75.07 59.49
CA ARG A 295 -86.23 -73.78 60.01
C ARG A 295 -84.71 -73.69 59.93
N ALA A 296 -83.98 -74.72 60.37
CA ALA A 296 -82.52 -74.80 60.26
C ALA A 296 -82.04 -74.71 58.80
N ARG A 297 -82.69 -75.45 57.88
CA ARG A 297 -82.41 -75.36 56.43
C ARG A 297 -82.78 -74.01 55.80
N ARG A 298 -83.69 -73.22 56.39
CA ARG A 298 -83.91 -71.83 55.96
C ARG A 298 -82.76 -70.94 56.47
N SER A 299 -82.54 -70.92 57.79
CA SER A 299 -81.43 -70.21 58.43
C SER A 299 -80.09 -70.45 57.73
N LEU A 300 -79.74 -71.72 57.44
CA LEU A 300 -78.51 -72.07 56.73
C LEU A 300 -78.44 -71.50 55.30
N ARG A 301 -79.56 -71.46 54.57
CA ARG A 301 -79.63 -70.83 53.23
C ARG A 301 -79.51 -69.31 53.31
N ASP A 302 -80.11 -68.70 54.33
CA ASP A 302 -80.05 -67.26 54.53
C ASP A 302 -78.66 -66.80 55.02
N THR A 303 -77.98 -67.57 55.90
CA THR A 303 -76.58 -67.35 56.25
C THR A 303 -75.65 -67.58 55.06
N THR A 304 -75.91 -68.60 54.23
CA THR A 304 -75.13 -68.85 53.00
C THR A 304 -75.29 -67.72 52.00
N ARG A 305 -76.53 -67.22 51.82
CA ARG A 305 -76.82 -66.06 50.96
C ARG A 305 -76.19 -64.77 51.50
N ALA A 306 -76.21 -64.56 52.82
CA ALA A 306 -75.55 -63.42 53.46
C ALA A 306 -74.02 -63.50 53.35
N ALA A 307 -73.43 -64.69 53.49
CA ALA A 307 -72.01 -64.93 53.27
C ALA A 307 -71.63 -64.67 51.80
N GLY A 308 -72.38 -65.24 50.84
CA GLY A 308 -72.18 -64.98 49.40
C GLY A 308 -72.29 -63.49 49.04
N SER A 309 -73.26 -62.77 49.62
CA SER A 309 -73.39 -61.31 49.43
C SER A 309 -72.19 -60.54 50.01
N LYS A 310 -71.62 -60.98 51.14
CA LYS A 310 -70.38 -60.40 51.69
C LYS A 310 -69.18 -60.72 50.80
N ILE A 311 -69.02 -61.96 50.34
CA ILE A 311 -67.95 -62.41 49.44
C ILE A 311 -67.97 -61.60 48.14
N HIS A 312 -69.12 -61.51 47.47
CA HIS A 312 -69.26 -60.75 46.23
C HIS A 312 -68.98 -59.25 46.42
N LYS A 313 -69.34 -58.67 47.58
CA LYS A 313 -68.95 -57.29 47.95
C LYS A 313 -67.44 -57.15 48.18
N THR A 314 -66.77 -58.13 48.77
CA THR A 314 -65.30 -58.11 48.89
C THR A 314 -64.59 -58.31 47.56
N GLU A 315 -65.06 -59.19 46.68
CA GLU A 315 -64.54 -59.38 45.32
C GLU A 315 -64.71 -58.12 44.47
N SER A 316 -65.88 -57.49 44.53
CA SER A 316 -66.14 -56.21 43.83
C SER A 316 -65.20 -55.10 44.30
N ARG A 317 -64.93 -55.02 45.61
CA ARG A 317 -63.97 -54.05 46.18
C ARG A 317 -62.52 -54.41 45.83
N LEU A 318 -62.17 -55.70 45.78
CA LEU A 318 -60.85 -56.18 45.37
C LEU A 318 -60.59 -55.85 43.89
N SER A 319 -61.55 -56.10 43.00
CA SER A 319 -61.46 -55.75 41.59
C SER A 319 -61.32 -54.22 41.38
N ALA A 320 -62.08 -53.41 42.12
CA ALA A 320 -61.94 -51.96 42.09
C ALA A 320 -60.56 -51.49 42.59
N ALA A 321 -60.01 -52.12 43.64
CA ALA A 321 -58.66 -51.84 44.12
C ALA A 321 -57.57 -52.27 43.14
N GLN A 322 -57.71 -53.44 42.50
CA GLN A 322 -56.80 -53.93 41.46
C GLN A 322 -56.78 -53.02 40.23
N LYS A 323 -57.95 -52.52 39.78
CA LYS A 323 -58.03 -51.53 38.69
C LYS A 323 -57.31 -50.23 39.07
N ARG A 324 -57.59 -49.66 40.26
CA ARG A 324 -56.89 -48.45 40.75
C ARG A 324 -55.37 -48.64 40.85
N LEU A 325 -54.92 -49.80 41.33
CA LEU A 325 -53.50 -50.15 41.41
C LEU A 325 -52.85 -50.30 40.02
N HIS A 326 -53.60 -50.69 38.99
CA HIS A 326 -53.11 -50.72 37.61
C HIS A 326 -53.04 -49.31 37.02
N GLU A 327 -54.06 -48.48 37.27
CA GLU A 327 -54.11 -47.07 36.87
C GLU A 327 -52.93 -46.26 37.44
N THR A 328 -52.66 -46.36 38.74
CA THR A 328 -51.54 -45.64 39.36
C THR A 328 -50.18 -46.18 38.91
N LYS A 329 -50.06 -47.48 38.64
CA LYS A 329 -48.85 -48.08 38.02
C LYS A 329 -48.65 -47.68 36.56
N LYS A 330 -49.71 -47.28 35.85
CA LYS A 330 -49.61 -46.68 34.51
C LYS A 330 -49.16 -45.22 34.62
N GLN A 331 -49.81 -44.43 35.47
CA GLN A 331 -49.46 -43.03 35.73
C GLN A 331 -48.00 -42.86 36.20
N LEU A 332 -47.50 -43.72 37.10
CA LEU A 332 -46.10 -43.70 37.52
C LEU A 332 -45.09 -43.97 36.38
N LYS A 333 -45.45 -44.78 35.39
CA LYS A 333 -44.60 -45.01 34.21
C LYS A 333 -44.62 -43.82 33.26
N GLU A 334 -45.77 -43.18 33.11
CA GLU A 334 -45.95 -41.98 32.29
C GLU A 334 -45.16 -40.81 32.90
N LEU A 335 -45.28 -40.56 34.21
CA LEU A 335 -44.51 -39.55 34.95
C LEU A 335 -42.99 -39.84 34.97
N LYS A 336 -42.56 -41.11 35.10
CA LYS A 336 -41.13 -41.44 35.02
C LYS A 336 -40.55 -41.10 33.65
N LYS A 337 -41.26 -41.43 32.57
CA LYS A 337 -40.86 -41.08 31.20
C LYS A 337 -40.82 -39.57 30.98
N GLU A 338 -41.76 -38.83 31.56
CA GLU A 338 -41.78 -37.36 31.51
C GLU A 338 -40.58 -36.75 32.26
N CYS A 339 -40.22 -37.29 33.44
CA CYS A 339 -39.00 -36.89 34.15
C CYS A 339 -37.72 -37.21 33.35
N GLU A 340 -37.64 -38.39 32.72
CA GLU A 340 -36.54 -38.75 31.83
C GLU A 340 -36.45 -37.77 30.64
N GLN A 341 -37.57 -37.38 30.04
CA GLN A 341 -37.59 -36.38 28.96
C GLN A 341 -37.15 -35.00 29.46
N LYS A 342 -37.60 -34.55 30.63
CA LYS A 342 -37.21 -33.26 31.22
C LYS A 342 -35.74 -33.23 31.65
N GLN A 343 -35.17 -34.35 32.10
CA GLN A 343 -33.73 -34.47 32.37
C GLN A 343 -32.92 -34.27 31.07
N ASN A 344 -33.30 -34.93 29.98
CA ASN A 344 -32.66 -34.76 28.66
C ASN A 344 -32.81 -33.33 28.10
N GLU A 345 -33.89 -32.60 28.45
CA GLU A 345 -34.02 -31.18 28.11
C GLU A 345 -33.10 -30.29 28.96
N VAL A 346 -32.94 -30.58 30.26
CA VAL A 346 -32.03 -29.86 31.15
C VAL A 346 -30.57 -30.05 30.73
N GLU A 347 -30.15 -31.26 30.40
CA GLU A 347 -28.78 -31.56 29.95
C GLU A 347 -28.43 -30.80 28.65
N LYS A 348 -29.36 -30.73 27.69
CA LYS A 348 -29.19 -29.91 26.47
C LYS A 348 -29.10 -28.43 26.77
N LEU A 349 -29.90 -27.92 27.71
CA LEU A 349 -29.81 -26.51 28.13
C LEU A 349 -28.51 -26.22 28.88
N GLN A 350 -27.94 -27.19 29.60
CA GLN A 350 -26.62 -27.07 30.21
C GLN A 350 -25.51 -27.05 29.15
N GLU A 351 -25.58 -27.90 28.12
CA GLU A 351 -24.69 -27.83 26.97
C GLU A 351 -24.80 -26.49 26.21
N GLU A 352 -26.01 -25.93 26.05
CA GLU A 352 -26.19 -24.62 25.41
C GLU A 352 -25.65 -23.47 26.27
N ILE A 353 -25.68 -23.60 27.60
CA ILE A 353 -25.08 -22.63 28.52
C ILE A 353 -23.55 -22.68 28.41
N THR A 354 -22.92 -23.85 28.51
CA THR A 354 -21.44 -23.94 28.44
C THR A 354 -20.90 -23.51 27.07
N LYS A 355 -21.60 -23.81 25.96
CA LYS A 355 -21.26 -23.30 24.63
C LYS A 355 -21.34 -21.77 24.55
N ARG A 356 -22.27 -21.13 25.27
CA ARG A 356 -22.36 -19.66 25.36
C ARG A 356 -21.30 -19.06 26.28
N GLU A 357 -20.96 -19.70 27.39
CA GLU A 357 -19.91 -19.27 28.31
C GLU A 357 -18.53 -19.29 27.63
N VAL A 358 -18.25 -20.30 26.81
CA VAL A 358 -17.05 -20.35 25.95
C VAL A 358 -17.06 -19.21 24.93
N LEU A 359 -18.14 -19.03 24.18
CA LEU A 359 -18.28 -17.92 23.22
C LEU A 359 -18.14 -16.54 23.89
N GLU A 360 -18.70 -16.35 25.09
CA GLU A 360 -18.58 -15.08 25.83
C GLU A 360 -17.13 -14.80 26.24
N LYS A 361 -16.38 -15.84 26.63
CA LYS A 361 -14.93 -15.75 26.92
C LYS A 361 -14.12 -15.44 25.66
N GLU A 362 -14.37 -16.13 24.54
CA GLU A 362 -13.72 -15.87 23.25
C GLU A 362 -13.95 -14.43 22.77
N ASN A 363 -15.19 -13.94 22.84
CA ASN A 363 -15.53 -12.55 22.50
C ASN A 363 -14.86 -11.53 23.45
N ALA A 364 -14.70 -11.86 24.74
CA ALA A 364 -13.99 -10.99 25.68
C ALA A 364 -12.47 -10.92 25.39
N GLU A 365 -11.88 -12.02 24.95
CA GLU A 365 -10.45 -12.12 24.57
C GLU A 365 -10.17 -11.42 23.23
N GLU A 366 -11.07 -11.55 22.25
CA GLU A 366 -11.02 -10.76 21.00
C GLU A 366 -11.20 -9.26 21.27
N LEU A 367 -12.13 -8.87 22.16
CA LEU A 367 -12.30 -7.47 22.55
C LEU A 367 -11.04 -6.87 23.20
N GLN A 368 -10.30 -7.65 24.00
CA GLN A 368 -9.02 -7.20 24.57
C GLN A 368 -7.93 -7.03 23.50
N ARG A 369 -7.86 -7.93 22.50
CA ARG A 369 -6.94 -7.78 21.34
C ARG A 369 -7.24 -6.49 20.56
N VAL A 370 -8.51 -6.25 20.21
CA VAL A 370 -8.93 -5.01 19.53
C VAL A 370 -8.64 -3.75 20.37
N ILE A 371 -8.73 -3.82 21.70
CA ILE A 371 -8.37 -2.71 22.60
C ILE A 371 -6.86 -2.44 22.62
N SER A 372 -6.00 -3.47 22.60
CA SER A 372 -4.55 -3.30 22.59
C SER A 372 -4.03 -2.82 21.23
N GLU A 373 -4.55 -3.38 20.12
CA GLU A 373 -4.29 -2.93 18.75
C GLU A 373 -4.67 -1.46 18.57
N LYS A 374 -5.89 -1.07 18.97
CA LYS A 374 -6.34 0.33 18.92
C LYS A 374 -5.37 1.24 19.66
N ARG A 375 -4.91 0.84 20.85
CA ARG A 375 -3.98 1.63 21.67
C ARG A 375 -2.60 1.76 21.01
N ASN A 376 -2.13 0.73 20.32
CA ASN A 376 -0.90 0.79 19.53
C ASN A 376 -1.05 1.77 18.35
N LEU A 377 -2.16 1.71 17.61
CA LEU A 377 -2.46 2.64 16.52
C LEU A 377 -2.60 4.10 17.00
N GLU A 378 -3.19 4.34 18.18
CA GLU A 378 -3.24 5.67 18.81
C GLU A 378 -1.82 6.22 19.12
N LEU A 379 -0.88 5.36 19.55
CA LEU A 379 0.52 5.72 19.77
C LEU A 379 1.28 5.97 18.44
N GLU A 380 1.06 5.14 17.42
CA GLU A 380 1.67 5.34 16.10
C GLU A 380 1.20 6.66 15.45
N LEU A 381 -0.10 6.96 15.53
CA LEU A 381 -0.64 8.24 15.06
C LEU A 381 -0.03 9.44 15.78
N ALA A 382 0.21 9.35 17.09
CA ALA A 382 0.91 10.40 17.84
C ALA A 382 2.37 10.58 17.39
N VAL A 383 3.09 9.46 17.14
CA VAL A 383 4.47 9.48 16.62
C VAL A 383 4.51 10.04 15.19
N ILE A 384 3.55 9.72 14.32
CA ILE A 384 3.42 10.26 12.97
C ILE A 384 3.11 11.76 13.00
N ALA A 385 2.22 12.20 13.90
CA ALA A 385 1.91 13.62 14.06
C ALA A 385 3.14 14.44 14.48
N GLU A 386 3.95 13.96 15.42
CA GLU A 386 5.17 14.66 15.85
C GLU A 386 6.29 14.63 14.78
N LYS A 387 6.42 13.52 14.03
CA LYS A 387 7.27 13.45 12.83
C LYS A 387 6.83 14.45 11.75
N HIS A 388 5.52 14.64 11.54
CA HIS A 388 5.00 15.66 10.63
C HIS A 388 5.29 17.08 11.14
N ARG A 389 5.04 17.34 12.43
CA ARG A 389 5.29 18.65 13.07
C ARG A 389 6.76 19.08 12.96
N THR A 390 7.69 18.15 13.21
CA THR A 390 9.13 18.40 13.10
C THR A 390 9.59 18.56 11.65
N ALA A 391 9.10 17.74 10.72
CA ALA A 391 9.36 17.92 9.29
C ALA A 391 8.83 19.27 8.75
N GLN A 392 7.68 19.74 9.24
CA GLN A 392 7.13 21.05 8.88
C GLN A 392 8.01 22.20 9.40
N GLN A 393 8.57 22.08 10.62
CA GLN A 393 9.56 23.04 11.13
C GLN A 393 10.86 23.04 10.31
N GLU A 394 11.35 21.88 9.85
CA GLU A 394 12.47 21.84 8.91
C GLU A 394 12.14 22.57 7.60
N VAL A 395 10.94 22.36 7.03
CA VAL A 395 10.53 23.03 5.79
C VAL A 395 10.49 24.55 5.98
N SER A 396 9.81 25.05 7.02
CA SER A 396 9.74 26.50 7.28
C SER A 396 11.11 27.16 7.51
N SER A 397 12.06 26.46 8.16
CA SER A 397 13.43 26.99 8.32
C SER A 397 14.22 26.99 7.00
N ARG A 398 14.03 25.99 6.14
CA ARG A 398 14.60 25.97 4.78
C ARG A 398 14.01 27.07 3.89
N ASP A 399 12.71 27.30 3.98
CA ASP A 399 12.03 28.38 3.24
C ASP A 399 12.54 29.77 3.67
N GLN A 400 12.80 29.97 4.97
CA GLN A 400 13.42 31.20 5.48
C GLN A 400 14.84 31.42 4.89
N VAL A 401 15.65 30.37 4.80
CA VAL A 401 16.98 30.43 4.14
C VAL A 401 16.86 30.66 2.63
N ILE A 402 15.89 30.06 1.96
CA ILE A 402 15.62 30.29 0.53
C ILE A 402 15.22 31.75 0.28
N LEU A 403 14.43 32.37 1.19
CA LEU A 403 14.08 33.78 1.12
C LEU A 403 15.29 34.70 1.33
N GLN A 404 16.19 34.36 2.27
CA GLN A 404 17.46 35.08 2.47
C GLN A 404 18.34 35.02 1.21
N LEU A 405 18.59 33.82 0.68
CA LEU A 405 19.40 33.64 -0.54
C LEU A 405 18.78 34.32 -1.78
N ARG A 406 17.44 34.36 -1.88
CA ARG A 406 16.75 35.13 -2.94
C ARG A 406 16.94 36.64 -2.79
N ALA A 407 17.02 37.17 -1.57
CA ALA A 407 17.32 38.58 -1.32
C ALA A 407 18.79 38.92 -1.62
N GLU A 408 19.73 38.09 -1.17
CA GLU A 408 21.17 38.23 -1.46
C GLU A 408 21.45 38.16 -2.97
N LEU A 409 20.82 37.21 -3.68
CA LEU A 409 20.92 37.10 -5.13
C LEU A 409 20.39 38.36 -5.83
N ARG A 410 19.27 38.92 -5.36
CA ARG A 410 18.73 40.18 -5.90
C ARG A 410 19.71 41.33 -5.72
N VAL A 411 20.23 41.53 -4.52
CA VAL A 411 21.25 42.57 -4.23
C VAL A 411 22.52 42.36 -5.06
N SER A 412 22.91 41.11 -5.32
CA SER A 412 24.02 40.78 -6.20
C SER A 412 23.73 41.14 -7.67
N VAL A 413 22.52 40.84 -8.17
CA VAL A 413 22.08 41.22 -9.52
C VAL A 413 22.00 42.75 -9.68
N GLU A 414 21.45 43.47 -8.70
CA GLU A 414 21.39 44.94 -8.68
C GLU A 414 22.81 45.56 -8.72
N LYS A 415 23.77 45.03 -7.95
CA LYS A 415 25.18 45.46 -8.00
C LYS A 415 25.81 45.17 -9.37
N ASN A 416 25.60 44.00 -9.94
CA ASN A 416 26.13 43.65 -11.26
C ASN A 416 25.52 44.51 -12.38
N GLN A 417 24.25 44.93 -12.23
CA GLN A 417 23.61 45.86 -13.15
C GLN A 417 24.21 47.26 -13.04
N GLY A 418 24.44 47.78 -11.83
CA GLY A 418 25.14 49.06 -11.63
C GLY A 418 26.54 49.07 -12.25
N VAL A 419 27.33 48.02 -12.06
CA VAL A 419 28.67 47.88 -12.67
C VAL A 419 28.61 47.83 -14.20
N ARG A 420 27.56 47.26 -14.80
CA ARG A 420 27.35 47.29 -16.26
C ARG A 420 26.99 48.69 -16.76
N GLU A 421 26.20 49.45 -15.99
CA GLU A 421 25.85 50.83 -16.31
C GLU A 421 27.07 51.76 -16.21
N GLU A 422 27.89 51.60 -15.17
CA GLU A 422 29.20 52.27 -15.05
C GLU A 422 30.13 51.93 -16.23
N LEU A 423 30.22 50.65 -16.63
CA LEU A 423 31.01 50.23 -17.79
C LEU A 423 30.49 50.88 -19.09
N GLY A 424 29.18 50.91 -19.32
CA GLY A 424 28.58 51.57 -20.48
C GLY A 424 28.86 53.08 -20.54
N LEU A 425 28.91 53.76 -19.39
CA LEU A 425 29.34 55.16 -19.30
C LEU A 425 30.83 55.33 -19.65
N GLN A 426 31.69 54.39 -19.24
CA GLN A 426 33.12 54.40 -19.60
C GLN A 426 33.32 54.13 -21.10
N GLU A 427 32.61 53.17 -21.69
CA GLU A 427 32.64 52.88 -23.13
C GLU A 427 32.16 54.08 -23.98
N ALA A 428 31.14 54.80 -23.50
CA ALA A 428 30.66 56.04 -24.12
C ALA A 428 31.73 57.16 -24.07
N GLU A 429 32.43 57.34 -22.94
CA GLU A 429 33.52 58.31 -22.83
C GLU A 429 34.73 57.93 -23.69
N VAL A 430 35.13 56.65 -23.72
CA VAL A 430 36.17 56.14 -24.62
C VAL A 430 35.79 56.39 -26.09
N SER A 431 34.53 56.18 -26.45
CA SER A 431 34.01 56.49 -27.80
C SER A 431 34.08 57.99 -28.12
N ARG A 432 33.74 58.85 -27.14
CA ARG A 432 33.84 60.32 -27.27
C ARG A 432 35.30 60.79 -27.42
N LEU A 433 36.24 60.18 -26.69
CA LEU A 433 37.67 60.47 -26.79
C LEU A 433 38.25 60.01 -28.13
N ASN A 434 37.92 58.80 -28.59
CA ASN A 434 38.30 58.31 -29.92
C ASN A 434 37.81 59.23 -31.04
N GLU A 435 36.60 59.77 -30.92
CA GLU A 435 36.03 60.71 -31.89
C GLU A 435 36.74 62.09 -31.88
N LYS A 436 37.22 62.56 -30.73
CA LYS A 436 38.12 63.72 -30.66
C LYS A 436 39.46 63.44 -31.34
N VAL A 437 40.04 62.26 -31.11
CA VAL A 437 41.30 61.84 -31.73
C VAL A 437 41.18 61.79 -33.26
N ARG A 438 40.10 61.23 -33.80
CA ARG A 438 39.84 61.25 -35.26
C ARG A 438 39.75 62.67 -35.81
N LYS A 439 39.04 63.57 -35.14
CA LYS A 439 38.93 64.98 -35.56
C LYS A 439 40.29 65.70 -35.53
N GLN A 440 41.13 65.43 -34.54
CA GLN A 440 42.51 65.93 -34.49
C GLN A 440 43.40 65.32 -35.59
N GLN A 441 43.24 64.02 -35.90
CA GLN A 441 43.96 63.35 -36.99
C GLN A 441 43.59 63.94 -38.36
N ALA A 442 42.29 64.17 -38.62
CA ALA A 442 41.80 64.82 -39.83
C ALA A 442 42.39 66.24 -39.98
N HIS A 443 42.33 67.05 -38.92
CA HIS A 443 42.91 68.40 -38.96
C HIS A 443 44.43 68.41 -39.16
N LEU A 444 45.15 67.45 -38.57
CA LEU A 444 46.59 67.25 -38.85
C LEU A 444 46.85 66.84 -40.31
N GLN A 445 45.92 66.14 -40.98
CA GLN A 445 46.01 65.86 -42.41
C GLN A 445 45.77 67.12 -43.25
N GLU A 446 44.72 67.89 -42.96
CA GLU A 446 44.44 69.20 -43.60
C GLU A 446 45.66 70.13 -43.53
N LEU A 447 46.27 70.27 -42.34
CA LEU A 447 47.47 71.08 -42.12
C LEU A 447 48.66 70.58 -42.96
N ARG A 448 48.89 69.25 -43.03
CA ARG A 448 49.94 68.65 -43.87
C ARG A 448 49.69 68.92 -45.36
N GLU A 449 48.44 68.85 -45.80
CA GLU A 449 48.06 69.12 -47.18
C GLU A 449 48.21 70.61 -47.53
N MET A 450 47.82 71.53 -46.63
CA MET A 450 48.11 72.96 -46.80
C MET A 450 49.60 73.25 -46.87
N CYS A 451 50.43 72.61 -46.04
CA CYS A 451 51.90 72.75 -46.12
C CYS A 451 52.46 72.25 -47.45
N ARG A 452 51.96 71.11 -47.98
CA ARG A 452 52.33 70.61 -49.32
C ARG A 452 51.97 71.61 -50.43
N HIS A 453 50.76 72.17 -50.39
CA HIS A 453 50.34 73.20 -51.35
C HIS A 453 51.16 74.51 -51.21
N GLY A 454 51.54 74.88 -49.99
CA GLY A 454 52.43 76.02 -49.72
C GLY A 454 53.81 75.83 -50.36
N ASN A 455 54.45 74.68 -50.12
CA ASN A 455 55.73 74.35 -50.73
C ASN A 455 55.65 74.33 -52.26
N ALA A 456 54.64 73.67 -52.84
CA ALA A 456 54.47 73.62 -54.30
C ALA A 456 54.26 75.02 -54.94
N ARG A 457 53.67 75.98 -54.22
CA ARG A 457 53.61 77.39 -54.65
C ARG A 457 54.98 78.07 -54.56
N MET A 458 55.73 77.85 -53.47
CA MET A 458 57.09 78.39 -53.33
C MET A 458 58.01 77.88 -54.45
N ASP A 459 57.93 76.59 -54.80
CA ASP A 459 58.68 76.01 -55.92
C ASP A 459 58.32 76.68 -57.26
N GLN A 460 57.03 76.97 -57.50
CA GLN A 460 56.56 77.68 -58.69
C GLN A 460 57.02 79.14 -58.75
N GLU A 461 56.95 79.89 -57.64
CA GLU A 461 57.46 81.27 -57.59
C GLU A 461 58.99 81.33 -57.72
N GLN A 462 59.71 80.33 -57.19
CA GLN A 462 61.15 80.19 -57.40
C GLN A 462 61.49 79.92 -58.88
N GLN A 463 60.75 79.03 -59.55
CA GLN A 463 60.90 78.80 -61.00
C GLN A 463 60.60 80.06 -61.83
N LYS A 464 59.51 80.79 -61.52
CA LYS A 464 59.20 82.08 -62.16
C LYS A 464 60.31 83.11 -61.93
N THR A 465 60.86 83.18 -60.72
CA THR A 465 61.96 84.09 -60.39
C THR A 465 63.21 83.77 -61.23
N GLN A 466 63.56 82.49 -61.38
CA GLN A 466 64.65 82.06 -62.26
C GLN A 466 64.38 82.40 -63.75
N GLN A 467 63.15 82.19 -64.22
CA GLN A 467 62.74 82.58 -65.58
C GLN A 467 62.89 84.10 -65.80
N LEU A 468 62.35 84.93 -64.91
CA LEU A 468 62.48 86.39 -64.98
C LEU A 468 63.94 86.86 -64.88
N GLN A 469 64.77 86.20 -64.06
CA GLN A 469 66.19 86.51 -63.94
C GLN A 469 66.96 86.21 -65.25
N SER A 470 66.65 85.11 -65.93
CA SER A 470 67.23 84.79 -67.25
C SER A 470 66.73 85.72 -68.37
N GLN A 471 65.45 86.10 -68.35
CA GLN A 471 64.91 87.12 -69.25
C GLN A 471 65.57 88.48 -69.04
N LEU A 472 65.81 88.87 -67.78
CA LEU A 472 66.52 90.11 -67.44
C LEU A 472 67.97 90.10 -67.95
N GLN A 473 68.69 88.98 -67.83
CA GLN A 473 70.03 88.84 -68.41
C GLN A 473 70.02 88.99 -69.95
N LEU A 474 69.04 88.39 -70.63
CA LEU A 474 68.87 88.56 -72.09
C LEU A 474 68.55 90.01 -72.46
N ALA A 475 67.66 90.67 -71.73
CA ALA A 475 67.33 92.09 -71.92
C ALA A 475 68.52 93.01 -71.66
N GLN A 476 69.33 92.73 -70.63
CA GLN A 476 70.58 93.45 -70.35
C GLN A 476 71.61 93.28 -71.48
N GLN A 477 71.76 92.07 -72.04
CA GLN A 477 72.62 91.84 -73.22
C GLN A 477 72.10 92.58 -74.46
N GLN A 478 70.78 92.64 -74.67
CA GLN A 478 70.18 93.42 -75.75
C GLN A 478 70.40 94.92 -75.56
N LEU A 479 70.16 95.45 -74.37
CA LEU A 479 70.42 96.86 -74.02
C LEU A 479 71.90 97.23 -74.21
N LYS A 480 72.85 96.34 -73.81
CA LYS A 480 74.28 96.57 -74.06
C LYS A 480 74.58 96.67 -75.56
N ARG A 481 74.06 95.75 -76.38
CA ARG A 481 74.22 95.79 -77.84
C ARG A 481 73.59 97.03 -78.48
N GLN A 482 72.47 97.53 -77.94
CA GLN A 482 71.87 98.77 -78.40
C GLN A 482 72.67 99.99 -77.97
N ALA A 483 73.23 100.03 -76.75
CA ALA A 483 74.13 101.09 -76.30
C ALA A 483 75.39 101.17 -77.19
N GLU A 484 76.05 100.02 -77.41
CA GLU A 484 77.19 99.86 -78.34
C GLU A 484 76.83 100.24 -79.80
N ARG A 485 75.55 100.28 -80.17
CA ARG A 485 75.07 100.72 -81.48
C ARG A 485 74.76 102.21 -81.51
N THR A 486 74.11 102.75 -80.47
CA THR A 486 73.83 104.18 -80.35
C THR A 486 75.12 104.99 -80.20
N GLU A 487 76.15 104.46 -79.51
CA GLU A 487 77.46 105.10 -79.40
C GLU A 487 78.15 105.24 -80.76
N ARG A 488 78.07 104.21 -81.63
CA ARG A 488 78.53 104.28 -83.02
C ARG A 488 77.76 105.32 -83.85
N LEU A 489 76.42 105.28 -83.81
CA LEU A 489 75.56 106.26 -84.49
C LEU A 489 75.77 107.69 -83.97
N GLN A 490 76.14 107.85 -82.70
CA GLN A 490 76.45 109.14 -82.09
C GLN A 490 77.82 109.67 -82.56
N GLY A 491 78.80 108.81 -82.80
CA GLY A 491 80.05 109.15 -83.49
C GLY A 491 79.85 109.54 -84.95
N GLU A 492 79.02 108.79 -85.69
CA GLU A 492 78.62 109.14 -87.06
C GLU A 492 77.91 110.51 -87.11
N LEU A 493 77.02 110.78 -86.15
CA LEU A 493 76.33 112.06 -86.03
C LEU A 493 77.27 113.22 -85.63
N THR A 494 78.31 113.00 -84.83
CA THR A 494 79.29 114.07 -84.53
C THR A 494 80.18 114.40 -85.72
N ALA A 495 80.51 113.42 -86.59
CA ALA A 495 81.18 113.69 -87.86
C ALA A 495 80.29 114.55 -88.79
N SER A 496 79.05 114.13 -89.04
CA SER A 496 78.07 114.88 -89.85
C SER A 496 77.80 116.30 -89.31
N ARG A 497 77.81 116.50 -87.98
CA ARG A 497 77.67 117.84 -87.38
C ARG A 497 78.85 118.76 -87.64
N LEU A 498 80.07 118.24 -87.78
CA LEU A 498 81.24 119.05 -88.17
C LEU A 498 81.17 119.49 -89.63
N GLU A 499 80.68 118.62 -90.53
CA GLU A 499 80.42 118.97 -91.93
C GLU A 499 79.31 120.04 -92.03
N HIS A 500 78.17 119.84 -91.36
CA HIS A 500 77.06 120.80 -91.40
C HIS A 500 77.38 122.15 -90.73
N ALA A 501 78.31 122.22 -89.77
CA ALA A 501 78.79 123.49 -89.23
C ALA A 501 79.47 124.35 -90.31
N ALA A 502 80.29 123.74 -91.18
CA ALA A 502 80.95 124.40 -92.30
C ALA A 502 79.98 124.82 -93.43
N ASP A 503 78.77 124.29 -93.46
CA ASP A 503 77.69 124.71 -94.38
C ASP A 503 76.78 125.79 -93.79
N ALA A 504 76.60 125.81 -92.46
CA ALA A 504 75.79 126.81 -91.78
C ALA A 504 76.35 128.23 -91.93
N GLU A 505 77.68 128.40 -91.82
CA GLU A 505 78.35 129.71 -92.03
C GLU A 505 78.18 130.24 -93.46
N ARG A 506 78.02 129.34 -94.45
CA ARG A 506 77.77 129.70 -95.85
C ARG A 506 76.32 130.15 -96.08
N TRP A 507 75.37 129.69 -95.26
CA TRP A 507 73.95 130.05 -95.37
C TRP A 507 73.54 131.29 -94.57
N THR A 508 74.21 131.59 -93.45
CA THR A 508 73.93 132.81 -92.65
C THR A 508 74.17 134.09 -93.44
N GLN A 509 75.12 134.10 -94.38
CA GLN A 509 75.37 135.23 -95.28
C GLN A 509 74.23 135.48 -96.30
N ARG A 510 73.37 134.48 -96.57
CA ARG A 510 72.36 134.54 -97.65
C ARG A 510 70.95 134.92 -97.17
N ASN A 511 70.61 134.63 -95.91
CA ASN A 511 69.26 134.89 -95.38
C ASN A 511 68.96 136.39 -95.10
N LEU A 512 69.98 137.24 -94.98
CA LEU A 512 69.81 138.68 -94.72
C LEU A 512 69.07 139.46 -95.82
N LEU A 513 68.90 138.88 -97.02
CA LEU A 513 68.25 139.54 -98.16
C LEU A 513 66.76 139.16 -98.36
N LEU A 514 66.34 137.97 -97.92
CA LEU A 514 64.97 137.46 -98.17
C LEU A 514 63.93 137.93 -97.14
N HIS A 515 64.35 138.57 -96.05
CA HIS A 515 63.46 138.99 -94.96
C HIS A 515 62.64 140.28 -95.24
N ARG A 516 62.51 140.68 -96.51
CA ARG A 516 61.79 141.91 -96.95
C ARG A 516 60.53 141.68 -97.78
N GLU A 517 60.28 140.47 -98.28
CA GLU A 517 59.25 140.25 -99.32
C GLU A 517 57.96 139.54 -98.83
N VAL A 518 57.92 139.07 -97.58
CA VAL A 518 56.79 138.25 -97.07
C VAL A 518 55.65 139.08 -96.45
N GLN A 519 55.81 140.40 -96.29
CA GLN A 519 54.90 141.26 -95.53
C GLN A 519 53.66 141.76 -96.31
N GLN A 520 53.16 141.02 -97.32
CA GLN A 520 52.24 141.60 -98.32
C GLN A 520 51.06 140.74 -98.83
N LEU A 521 50.77 139.57 -98.26
CA LEU A 521 49.68 138.68 -98.73
C LEU A 521 48.86 138.07 -97.58
N GLN A 522 47.89 138.82 -97.02
CA GLN A 522 47.09 138.33 -95.88
C GLN A 522 45.64 138.88 -95.77
N GLU A 523 45.02 139.36 -96.86
CA GLU A 523 43.74 140.13 -96.82
C GLU A 523 42.55 139.58 -97.65
N GLN A 524 42.56 138.31 -98.06
CA GLN A 524 41.41 137.63 -98.72
C GLN A 524 41.27 136.22 -98.12
N ASN A 525 40.10 135.60 -97.93
CA ASN A 525 38.82 135.72 -98.65
C ASN A 525 37.64 135.25 -97.77
N VAL A 526 36.44 135.86 -97.83
CA VAL A 526 35.31 135.61 -96.89
C VAL A 526 33.95 135.53 -97.61
N GLN A 527 33.64 134.40 -98.28
CA GLN A 527 32.41 134.25 -99.09
C GLN A 527 31.80 132.81 -99.12
N HIS A 528 31.31 132.29 -98.00
CA HIS A 528 30.71 130.92 -97.94
C HIS A 528 29.39 130.78 -97.13
N THR A 529 28.60 131.85 -96.95
CA THR A 529 27.56 131.90 -95.89
C THR A 529 26.10 132.07 -96.39
N GLN A 530 25.70 131.46 -97.52
CA GLN A 530 24.37 131.72 -98.12
C GLN A 530 23.50 130.49 -98.53
N LEU A 531 23.93 129.25 -98.28
CA LEU A 531 23.26 128.04 -98.82
C LEU A 531 22.29 127.30 -97.86
N LEU A 532 21.88 127.91 -96.74
CA LEU A 532 21.11 127.25 -95.66
C LEU A 532 19.59 127.51 -95.68
N GLY A 533 19.04 128.12 -96.73
CA GLY A 533 17.63 128.57 -96.76
C GLY A 533 16.58 127.48 -97.03
N GLU A 534 16.84 126.58 -97.99
CA GLU A 534 15.77 125.87 -98.72
C GLU A 534 15.22 124.60 -98.04
N LEU A 535 15.88 124.09 -96.99
CA LEU A 535 15.53 122.81 -96.36
C LEU A 535 14.38 122.89 -95.34
N ARG A 536 13.79 124.07 -95.08
CA ARG A 536 12.84 124.27 -93.96
C ARG A 536 11.36 124.06 -94.28
N GLU A 537 10.94 124.12 -95.53
CA GLU A 537 9.51 123.99 -95.88
C GLU A 537 9.02 122.53 -95.90
N LYS A 538 9.81 121.60 -96.43
CA LYS A 538 9.45 120.18 -96.63
C LYS A 538 9.20 119.37 -95.33
N LEU A 539 9.39 119.98 -94.16
CA LEU A 539 9.16 119.32 -92.87
C LEU A 539 7.68 119.38 -92.44
N ARG A 540 6.96 120.47 -92.74
CA ARG A 540 5.61 120.70 -92.19
C ARG A 540 4.50 119.85 -92.82
N GLU A 541 4.70 119.37 -94.05
CA GLU A 541 3.71 118.54 -94.75
C GLU A 541 3.61 117.12 -94.15
N ALA A 542 4.69 116.61 -93.56
CA ALA A 542 4.72 115.28 -92.94
C ALA A 542 3.86 115.23 -91.65
N GLU A 543 3.96 116.29 -90.83
CA GLU A 543 3.39 116.35 -89.47
C GLU A 543 1.85 116.27 -89.46
N HIS A 544 1.18 116.76 -90.50
CA HIS A 544 -0.28 116.72 -90.59
C HIS A 544 -0.85 115.31 -90.81
N THR A 545 -0.15 114.47 -91.58
CA THR A 545 -0.64 113.10 -91.90
C THR A 545 -0.57 112.14 -90.72
N GLN A 546 0.34 112.39 -89.77
CA GLN A 546 0.52 111.58 -88.56
C GLN A 546 -0.68 111.66 -87.61
N HIS A 547 -1.29 112.85 -87.48
CA HIS A 547 -2.32 113.11 -86.48
C HIS A 547 -3.62 112.34 -86.74
N LEU A 548 -3.98 112.13 -88.02
CA LEU A 548 -5.19 111.39 -88.42
C LEU A 548 -5.08 109.87 -88.22
N ALA A 549 -3.86 109.34 -88.08
CA ALA A 549 -3.63 107.93 -87.81
C ALA A 549 -3.85 107.57 -86.32
N GLN A 550 -3.64 108.52 -85.40
CA GLN A 550 -3.71 108.27 -83.96
C GLN A 550 -5.13 108.08 -83.43
N GLU A 551 -6.13 108.77 -83.97
CA GLU A 551 -7.54 108.68 -83.51
C GLU A 551 -8.14 107.27 -83.69
N LYS A 552 -7.76 106.57 -84.78
CA LYS A 552 -8.22 105.19 -85.03
C LYS A 552 -7.59 104.15 -84.09
N VAL A 553 -6.41 104.43 -83.53
CA VAL A 553 -5.78 103.54 -82.54
C VAL A 553 -6.58 103.56 -81.24
N THR A 554 -7.04 104.74 -80.81
CA THR A 554 -7.82 104.89 -79.57
C THR A 554 -9.18 104.17 -79.59
N GLU A 555 -9.86 104.10 -80.74
CA GLU A 555 -11.12 103.34 -80.86
C GLU A 555 -10.92 101.83 -80.66
N TYR A 556 -9.87 101.25 -81.26
CA TYR A 556 -9.56 99.82 -81.09
C TYR A 556 -9.09 99.49 -79.67
N GLU A 557 -8.35 100.39 -79.01
CA GLU A 557 -7.98 100.22 -77.61
C GLU A 557 -9.19 100.11 -76.68
N GLU A 558 -10.25 100.91 -76.88
CA GLU A 558 -11.45 100.82 -76.05
C GLU A 558 -12.22 99.50 -76.26
N PHE A 559 -12.25 98.98 -77.49
CA PHE A 559 -12.87 97.69 -77.78
C PHE A 559 -12.10 96.53 -77.12
N LEU A 560 -10.76 96.57 -77.17
CA LEU A 560 -9.91 95.59 -76.49
C LEU A 560 -10.11 95.65 -74.97
N LYS A 561 -10.09 96.84 -74.36
CA LYS A 561 -10.30 97.02 -72.91
C LYS A 561 -11.63 96.41 -72.42
N LYS A 562 -12.70 96.46 -73.25
CA LYS A 562 -14.00 95.82 -72.96
C LYS A 562 -13.95 94.29 -73.05
N ARG A 563 -13.29 93.73 -74.06
CA ARG A 563 -13.04 92.27 -74.16
C ARG A 563 -12.16 91.77 -73.01
N ASP A 564 -11.15 92.53 -72.60
CA ASP A 564 -10.28 92.18 -71.47
C ASP A 564 -11.01 92.17 -70.13
N THR A 565 -12.05 92.99 -69.92
CA THR A 565 -12.91 92.89 -68.72
C THR A 565 -13.78 91.63 -68.73
N GLU A 566 -14.28 91.23 -69.90
CA GLU A 566 -15.16 90.07 -70.07
C GLU A 566 -14.40 88.74 -69.92
N ILE A 567 -13.18 88.67 -70.49
CA ILE A 567 -12.25 87.53 -70.32
C ILE A 567 -11.86 87.36 -68.85
N ARG A 568 -11.62 88.46 -68.11
CA ARG A 568 -11.30 88.39 -66.67
C ARG A 568 -12.46 87.81 -65.85
N LEU A 569 -13.70 88.18 -66.14
CA LEU A 569 -14.88 87.64 -65.45
C LEU A 569 -15.06 86.14 -65.72
N LEU A 570 -14.88 85.69 -66.97
CA LEU A 570 -14.95 84.28 -67.34
C LEU A 570 -13.82 83.45 -66.71
N ASN A 571 -12.60 84.00 -66.64
CA ASN A 571 -11.47 83.35 -65.96
C ASN A 571 -11.74 83.19 -64.46
N GLN A 572 -12.32 84.19 -63.79
CA GLN A 572 -12.68 84.09 -62.38
C GLN A 572 -13.73 82.99 -62.14
N GLN A 573 -14.76 82.89 -62.98
CA GLN A 573 -15.76 81.82 -62.89
C GLN A 573 -15.16 80.42 -63.13
N LEU A 574 -14.19 80.30 -64.05
CA LEU A 574 -13.45 79.06 -64.25
C LEU A 574 -12.59 78.68 -63.03
N GLU A 575 -11.94 79.67 -62.39
CA GLU A 575 -11.13 79.45 -61.20
C GLU A 575 -11.99 79.03 -59.99
N GLU A 576 -13.14 79.68 -59.77
CA GLU A 576 -14.12 79.30 -58.74
C GLU A 576 -14.64 77.85 -58.92
N ILE A 577 -15.03 77.47 -60.16
CA ILE A 577 -15.46 76.11 -60.49
C ILE A 577 -14.31 75.09 -60.32
N GLN A 578 -13.09 75.44 -60.74
CA GLN A 578 -11.92 74.57 -60.63
C GLN A 578 -11.56 74.30 -59.16
N ASP A 579 -11.67 75.32 -58.30
CA ASP A 579 -11.43 75.23 -56.86
C ASP A 579 -12.52 74.39 -56.15
N GLU A 580 -13.78 74.47 -56.60
CA GLU A 580 -14.88 73.64 -56.09
C GLU A 580 -14.79 72.17 -56.54
N VAL A 581 -14.40 71.92 -57.79
CA VAL A 581 -14.04 70.57 -58.29
C VAL A 581 -12.87 69.99 -57.48
N GLN A 582 -11.87 70.80 -57.14
CA GLN A 582 -10.73 70.35 -56.33
C GLN A 582 -11.12 70.04 -54.87
N LYS A 583 -12.01 70.84 -54.25
CA LYS A 583 -12.59 70.54 -52.93
C LYS A 583 -13.37 69.22 -52.95
N SER A 584 -14.22 69.01 -53.96
CA SER A 584 -14.96 67.76 -54.17
C SER A 584 -14.04 66.54 -54.36
N ARG A 585 -12.98 66.69 -55.17
CA ARG A 585 -11.96 65.66 -55.40
C ARG A 585 -11.23 65.28 -54.12
N ASN A 586 -10.80 66.26 -53.33
CA ASN A 586 -10.13 66.03 -52.04
C ASN A 586 -11.06 65.31 -51.04
N SER A 587 -12.34 65.70 -50.97
CA SER A 587 -13.35 65.01 -50.16
C SER A 587 -13.52 63.55 -50.58
N SER A 588 -13.69 63.28 -51.88
CA SER A 588 -13.80 61.91 -52.42
C SER A 588 -12.55 61.07 -52.16
N GLN A 589 -11.36 61.66 -52.24
CA GLN A 589 -10.09 60.99 -51.92
C GLN A 589 -10.00 60.66 -50.41
N SER A 590 -10.45 61.55 -49.53
CA SER A 590 -10.55 61.29 -48.08
C SER A 590 -11.56 60.18 -47.75
N GLN A 591 -12.70 60.14 -48.45
CA GLN A 591 -13.69 59.07 -48.29
C GLN A 591 -13.14 57.71 -48.75
N ARG A 592 -12.36 57.67 -49.84
CA ARG A 592 -11.67 56.45 -50.32
C ARG A 592 -10.64 55.96 -49.30
N SER A 593 -9.79 56.83 -48.76
CA SER A 593 -8.79 56.42 -47.76
C SER A 593 -9.44 55.91 -46.47
N ALA A 594 -10.54 56.51 -46.02
CA ALA A 594 -11.33 56.01 -44.90
C ALA A 594 -11.92 54.62 -45.19
N LEU A 595 -12.47 54.40 -46.39
CA LEU A 595 -13.03 53.11 -46.81
C LEU A 595 -11.96 52.01 -46.92
N ASP A 596 -10.75 52.34 -47.37
CA ASP A 596 -9.63 51.39 -47.41
C ASP A 596 -9.10 51.07 -46.00
N ILE A 597 -9.09 52.03 -45.06
CA ILE A 597 -8.84 51.78 -43.64
C ILE A 597 -9.90 50.85 -43.03
N PHE A 598 -11.18 50.99 -43.41
CA PHE A 598 -12.23 50.05 -42.98
C PHE A 598 -12.04 48.64 -43.55
N LYS A 599 -11.65 48.49 -44.83
CA LYS A 599 -11.27 47.19 -45.41
C LYS A 599 -10.12 46.55 -44.63
N GLN A 600 -9.05 47.31 -44.36
CA GLN A 600 -7.87 46.82 -43.63
C GLN A 600 -8.24 46.36 -42.21
N LYS A 601 -9.08 47.13 -41.49
CA LYS A 601 -9.60 46.72 -40.18
C LYS A 601 -10.43 45.43 -40.27
N TYR A 602 -11.23 45.27 -41.32
CA TYR A 602 -12.03 44.06 -41.54
C TYR A 602 -11.15 42.84 -41.88
N THR A 603 -10.13 42.98 -42.75
CA THR A 603 -9.20 41.87 -43.05
C THR A 603 -8.43 41.45 -41.81
N THR A 604 -7.88 42.38 -41.03
CA THR A 604 -7.18 42.05 -39.78
C THR A 604 -8.11 41.48 -38.69
N ALA A 605 -9.39 41.85 -38.67
CA ALA A 605 -10.38 41.19 -37.83
C ALA A 605 -10.63 39.73 -38.27
N MET A 606 -10.77 39.47 -39.57
CA MET A 606 -10.96 38.13 -40.12
C MET A 606 -9.71 37.23 -39.94
N GLU A 607 -8.51 37.79 -40.13
CA GLU A 607 -7.23 37.12 -39.83
C GLU A 607 -7.18 36.72 -38.34
N LYS A 608 -7.59 37.62 -37.43
CA LYS A 608 -7.65 37.32 -36.00
C LYS A 608 -8.71 36.26 -35.65
N VAL A 609 -9.87 36.27 -36.33
CA VAL A 609 -10.88 35.20 -36.17
C VAL A 609 -10.33 33.85 -36.63
N GLN A 610 -9.61 33.80 -37.75
CA GLN A 610 -8.95 32.57 -38.23
C GLN A 610 -7.85 32.08 -37.28
N GLN A 611 -7.06 32.99 -36.70
CA GLN A 611 -6.07 32.65 -35.67
C GLN A 611 -6.75 32.08 -34.40
N LEU A 612 -7.84 32.68 -33.94
CA LEU A 612 -8.63 32.17 -32.81
C LEU A 612 -9.26 30.81 -33.12
N GLN A 613 -9.76 30.59 -34.34
CA GLN A 613 -10.29 29.29 -34.78
C GLN A 613 -9.23 28.18 -34.66
N VAL A 614 -7.99 28.45 -35.11
CA VAL A 614 -6.86 27.52 -34.99
C VAL A 614 -6.41 27.32 -33.54
N GLN A 615 -6.50 28.34 -32.69
CA GLN A 615 -6.23 28.21 -31.25
C GLN A 615 -7.28 27.36 -30.54
N ILE A 616 -8.57 27.54 -30.86
CA ILE A 616 -9.66 26.71 -30.34
C ILE A 616 -9.44 25.25 -30.75
N GLN A 617 -9.19 24.97 -32.03
CA GLN A 617 -9.01 23.60 -32.50
C GLN A 617 -7.79 22.91 -31.85
N ARG A 618 -6.69 23.63 -31.60
CA ARG A 618 -5.56 23.08 -30.83
C ARG A 618 -5.91 22.81 -29.37
N ALA A 619 -6.67 23.69 -28.72
CA ALA A 619 -7.13 23.48 -27.37
C ALA A 619 -8.12 22.29 -27.27
N GLU A 620 -8.92 22.04 -28.30
CA GLU A 620 -9.77 20.85 -28.43
C GLU A 620 -8.92 19.57 -28.60
N GLU A 621 -7.90 19.59 -29.46
CA GLU A 621 -6.94 18.48 -29.65
C GLU A 621 -6.12 18.19 -28.38
N GLU A 622 -5.64 19.23 -27.67
CA GLU A 622 -4.95 19.13 -26.38
C GLU A 622 -5.86 18.62 -25.26
N ALA A 623 -7.14 19.04 -25.25
CA ALA A 623 -8.14 18.53 -24.29
C ALA A 623 -8.49 17.06 -24.54
N GLU A 624 -8.64 16.63 -25.80
CA GLU A 624 -8.91 15.23 -26.13
C GLU A 624 -7.71 14.34 -25.78
N LEU A 625 -6.48 14.81 -26.00
CA LEU A 625 -5.26 14.11 -25.63
C LEU A 625 -5.08 14.03 -24.10
N SER A 626 -5.37 15.11 -23.38
CA SER A 626 -5.41 15.13 -21.91
C SER A 626 -6.48 14.20 -21.36
N GLN A 627 -7.66 14.13 -21.99
CA GLN A 627 -8.73 13.23 -21.57
C GLN A 627 -8.36 11.75 -21.78
N LYS A 628 -7.63 11.40 -22.85
CA LYS A 628 -7.07 10.05 -23.05
C LYS A 628 -6.07 9.69 -21.95
N GLN A 629 -5.11 10.56 -21.67
CA GLN A 629 -4.16 10.37 -20.56
C GLN A 629 -4.85 10.20 -19.20
N VAL A 630 -5.93 10.94 -18.93
CA VAL A 630 -6.73 10.78 -17.70
C VAL A 630 -7.49 9.44 -17.65
N VAL A 631 -7.92 8.89 -18.79
CA VAL A 631 -8.52 7.54 -18.85
C VAL A 631 -7.46 6.45 -18.64
N GLU A 632 -6.29 6.58 -19.26
CA GLU A 632 -5.15 5.67 -19.10
C GLU A 632 -4.65 5.65 -17.65
N ALA A 633 -4.39 6.83 -17.05
CA ALA A 633 -3.99 6.94 -15.64
C ALA A 633 -5.07 6.41 -14.67
N ARG A 634 -6.36 6.50 -15.01
CA ARG A 634 -7.44 5.86 -14.23
C ARG A 634 -7.39 4.33 -14.33
N ALA A 635 -7.08 3.78 -15.51
CA ALA A 635 -6.91 2.34 -15.67
C ALA A 635 -5.69 1.83 -14.87
N GLU A 636 -4.57 2.55 -14.90
CA GLU A 636 -3.39 2.26 -14.07
C GLU A 636 -3.71 2.32 -12.57
N VAL A 637 -4.40 3.37 -12.10
CA VAL A 637 -4.83 3.48 -10.69
C VAL A 637 -5.78 2.35 -10.28
N CYS A 638 -6.66 1.88 -11.18
CA CYS A 638 -7.48 0.70 -10.91
C CYS A 638 -6.65 -0.59 -10.84
N SER A 639 -5.64 -0.75 -11.71
CA SER A 639 -4.71 -1.90 -11.68
C SER A 639 -3.89 -1.91 -10.39
N LEU A 640 -3.31 -0.77 -10.01
CA LEU A 640 -2.53 -0.62 -8.77
C LEU A 640 -3.39 -0.83 -7.51
N ARG A 641 -4.66 -0.41 -7.51
CA ARG A 641 -5.60 -0.73 -6.42
C ARG A 641 -5.86 -2.23 -6.31
N ALA A 642 -6.06 -2.92 -7.42
CA ALA A 642 -6.23 -4.38 -7.41
C ALA A 642 -4.95 -5.11 -6.95
N GLU A 643 -3.78 -4.62 -7.36
CA GLU A 643 -2.49 -5.14 -6.89
C GLU A 643 -2.30 -4.92 -5.39
N ILE A 644 -2.58 -3.71 -4.88
CA ILE A 644 -2.57 -3.39 -3.44
C ILE A 644 -3.49 -4.33 -2.67
N SER A 645 -4.75 -4.50 -3.05
CA SER A 645 -5.66 -5.43 -2.36
C SER A 645 -5.22 -6.89 -2.44
N SER A 646 -4.53 -7.29 -3.51
CA SER A 646 -3.91 -8.62 -3.59
C SER A 646 -2.68 -8.77 -2.67
N LEU A 647 -1.99 -7.67 -2.34
CA LEU A 647 -0.85 -7.65 -1.43
C LEU A 647 -1.31 -7.57 0.03
N GLU A 648 -2.34 -6.78 0.32
CA GLU A 648 -3.03 -6.70 1.62
C GLU A 648 -3.53 -8.09 2.03
N SER A 649 -4.30 -8.77 1.17
CA SER A 649 -4.79 -10.13 1.44
C SER A 649 -3.66 -11.17 1.62
N ARG A 650 -2.55 -11.05 0.86
CA ARG A 650 -1.36 -11.90 1.05
C ARG A 650 -0.60 -11.57 2.33
N TYR A 651 -0.63 -10.32 2.79
CA TYR A 651 -0.04 -9.90 4.06
C TYR A 651 -0.88 -10.41 5.24
N GLU A 652 -2.21 -10.27 5.20
CA GLU A 652 -3.11 -10.88 6.19
C GLU A 652 -2.92 -12.39 6.31
N GLN A 653 -2.82 -13.10 5.17
CA GLN A 653 -2.54 -14.54 5.17
C GLN A 653 -1.17 -14.87 5.80
N LYS A 654 -0.18 -13.97 5.67
CA LYS A 654 1.14 -14.13 6.30
C LYS A 654 1.17 -13.73 7.77
N ALA A 655 0.38 -12.76 8.21
CA ALA A 655 0.16 -12.42 9.60
C ALA A 655 -0.46 -13.62 10.35
N ARG A 656 -1.56 -14.18 9.82
CA ARG A 656 -2.19 -15.39 10.37
C ARG A 656 -1.27 -16.61 10.39
N GLN A 657 -0.39 -16.77 9.39
CA GLN A 657 0.62 -17.82 9.42
C GLN A 657 1.71 -17.57 10.46
N ALA A 658 2.04 -16.31 10.77
CA ALA A 658 2.96 -15.96 11.85
C ALA A 658 2.31 -16.20 13.22
N GLU A 659 1.07 -15.72 13.42
CA GLU A 659 0.25 -15.97 14.62
C GLU A 659 0.16 -17.46 14.95
N LEU A 660 -0.26 -18.31 13.99
CA LEU A 660 -0.30 -19.77 14.16
C LEU A 660 1.07 -20.39 14.45
N SER A 661 2.17 -19.77 14.01
CA SER A 661 3.53 -20.24 14.33
C SER A 661 4.04 -19.75 15.69
N GLU A 662 3.49 -18.64 16.19
CA GLU A 662 3.74 -18.11 17.54
C GLU A 662 2.97 -18.95 18.56
N GLU A 663 1.68 -19.21 18.33
CA GLU A 663 0.87 -20.17 19.11
C GLU A 663 1.54 -21.56 19.17
N ALA A 664 2.07 -22.06 18.06
CA ALA A 664 2.82 -23.33 18.03
C ALA A 664 4.16 -23.27 18.82
N MET A 665 4.83 -22.12 18.88
CA MET A 665 6.02 -21.93 19.71
C MET A 665 5.69 -21.78 21.20
N GLU A 666 4.57 -21.15 21.55
CA GLU A 666 4.06 -21.10 22.93
C GLU A 666 3.72 -22.52 23.41
N LEU A 667 2.96 -23.30 22.64
CA LEU A 667 2.64 -24.70 22.96
C LEU A 667 3.91 -25.56 23.14
N LEU A 668 4.90 -25.46 22.24
CA LEU A 668 6.18 -26.17 22.39
C LEU A 668 7.01 -25.68 23.59
N THR A 669 6.81 -24.43 24.03
CA THR A 669 7.47 -23.88 25.22
C THR A 669 6.81 -24.38 26.49
N ASP A 670 5.48 -24.47 26.53
CA ASP A 670 4.71 -25.05 27.64
C ASP A 670 4.96 -26.57 27.76
N GLU A 671 5.03 -27.30 26.65
CA GLU A 671 5.44 -28.72 26.66
C GLU A 671 6.87 -28.90 27.18
N LEU A 672 7.82 -28.05 26.74
CA LEU A 672 9.19 -28.08 27.24
C LEU A 672 9.25 -27.76 28.74
N GLN A 673 8.46 -26.80 29.22
CA GLN A 673 8.39 -26.44 30.64
C GLN A 673 7.76 -27.58 31.47
N ALA A 674 6.67 -28.19 30.99
CA ALA A 674 6.05 -29.35 31.61
C ALA A 674 6.99 -30.58 31.64
N ALA A 675 7.82 -30.77 30.60
CA ALA A 675 8.85 -31.81 30.56
C ALA A 675 10.00 -31.52 31.56
N LEU A 676 10.41 -30.25 31.70
CA LEU A 676 11.41 -29.82 32.69
C LEU A 676 10.92 -29.99 34.14
N ASP A 677 9.67 -29.64 34.43
CA ASP A 677 9.09 -29.83 35.76
C ASP A 677 8.81 -31.32 36.05
N SER A 678 8.46 -32.11 35.03
CA SER A 678 8.41 -33.57 35.13
C SER A 678 9.78 -34.19 35.42
N LEU A 679 10.86 -33.62 34.86
CA LEU A 679 12.24 -34.00 35.16
C LEU A 679 12.61 -33.65 36.61
N ARG A 680 12.36 -32.41 37.07
CA ARG A 680 12.59 -32.00 38.46
C ARG A 680 11.86 -32.90 39.45
N SER A 681 10.56 -33.15 39.22
CA SER A 681 9.75 -34.07 40.03
C SER A 681 10.30 -35.50 40.02
N ARG A 682 10.99 -35.92 38.97
CA ARG A 682 11.66 -37.23 38.89
C ARG A 682 13.01 -37.23 39.61
N GLU A 683 13.76 -36.13 39.56
CA GLU A 683 14.99 -35.94 40.34
C GLU A 683 14.70 -35.91 41.84
N GLU A 684 13.66 -35.19 42.28
CA GLU A 684 13.16 -35.20 43.67
C GLU A 684 12.74 -36.60 44.12
N ARG A 685 11.99 -37.35 43.29
CA ARG A 685 11.61 -38.74 43.58
C ARG A 685 12.80 -39.70 43.56
N ASN A 686 13.84 -39.43 42.79
CA ASN A 686 15.08 -40.21 42.83
C ASN A 686 15.86 -39.91 44.11
N LEU A 687 15.98 -38.65 44.54
CA LEU A 687 16.58 -38.25 45.82
C LEU A 687 15.87 -38.91 47.01
N LEU A 688 14.54 -38.88 47.04
CA LEU A 688 13.75 -39.57 48.08
C LEU A 688 14.02 -41.08 48.10
N ARG A 689 14.10 -41.72 46.94
CA ARG A 689 14.45 -43.15 46.82
C ARG A 689 15.89 -43.46 47.20
N GLU A 690 16.83 -42.56 46.91
CA GLU A 690 18.21 -42.68 47.39
C GLU A 690 18.25 -42.60 48.92
N GLU A 691 17.57 -41.63 49.55
CA GLU A 691 17.47 -41.59 51.01
C GLU A 691 16.76 -42.84 51.60
N GLU A 692 15.75 -43.39 50.93
CA GLU A 692 15.06 -44.62 51.36
C GLU A 692 15.95 -45.86 51.23
N MET A 693 16.70 -46.02 50.13
CA MET A 693 17.72 -47.06 50.03
C MET A 693 18.80 -46.86 51.10
N ASP A 694 19.19 -45.63 51.38
CA ASP A 694 20.20 -45.29 52.40
C ASP A 694 19.68 -45.55 53.84
N ARG A 695 18.35 -45.50 54.06
CA ARG A 695 17.69 -45.93 55.31
C ARG A 695 17.58 -47.46 55.40
N GLN A 696 17.17 -48.12 54.32
CA GLN A 696 17.08 -49.59 54.24
C GLN A 696 18.45 -50.25 54.41
N GLN A 697 19.49 -49.74 53.75
CA GLN A 697 20.87 -50.18 53.89
C GLN A 697 21.33 -50.10 55.35
N LYS A 698 21.09 -48.97 56.03
CA LYS A 698 21.40 -48.81 57.47
C LYS A 698 20.53 -49.67 58.39
N GLN A 699 19.42 -50.22 57.92
CA GLN A 699 18.63 -51.20 58.65
C GLN A 699 19.15 -52.63 58.41
N VAL A 700 19.45 -53.00 57.16
CA VAL A 700 20.12 -54.26 56.82
C VAL A 700 21.46 -54.39 57.54
N GLU A 701 22.24 -53.31 57.65
CA GLU A 701 23.50 -53.30 58.44
C GLU A 701 23.27 -53.56 59.93
N LYS A 702 22.17 -53.05 60.51
CA LYS A 702 21.79 -53.35 61.91
C LYS A 702 21.31 -54.78 62.08
N GLU A 703 20.51 -55.30 61.15
CA GLU A 703 20.01 -56.67 61.18
C GLU A 703 21.16 -57.68 60.97
N VAL A 704 22.10 -57.41 60.06
CA VAL A 704 23.34 -58.18 59.91
C VAL A 704 24.21 -58.10 61.17
N ALA A 705 24.30 -56.95 61.84
CA ALA A 705 25.02 -56.83 63.11
C ALA A 705 24.33 -57.61 64.25
N LEU A 706 23.00 -57.60 64.31
CA LEU A 706 22.20 -58.35 65.27
C LEU A 706 22.34 -59.86 65.06
N VAL A 707 22.10 -60.34 63.83
CA VAL A 707 22.26 -61.75 63.45
C VAL A 707 23.70 -62.21 63.69
N LYS A 708 24.71 -61.37 63.45
CA LYS A 708 26.11 -61.69 63.77
C LYS A 708 26.35 -61.83 65.27
N ALA A 709 25.72 -61.01 66.11
CA ALA A 709 25.80 -61.14 67.56
C ALA A 709 25.07 -62.40 68.08
N GLU A 710 23.91 -62.73 67.50
CA GLU A 710 23.19 -63.98 67.77
C GLU A 710 23.98 -65.22 67.32
N LEU A 711 24.61 -65.18 66.16
CA LEU A 711 25.52 -66.23 65.69
C LEU A 711 26.72 -66.39 66.62
N GLN A 712 27.29 -65.27 67.10
CA GLN A 712 28.44 -65.29 68.02
C GLN A 712 28.04 -65.84 69.41
N ASN A 713 26.86 -65.49 69.91
CA ASN A 713 26.32 -66.04 71.17
C ASN A 713 26.01 -67.54 71.06
N THR A 714 25.38 -67.97 69.97
CA THR A 714 25.08 -69.40 69.74
C THR A 714 26.35 -70.22 69.52
N LEU A 715 27.36 -69.67 68.84
CA LEU A 715 28.68 -70.30 68.71
C LEU A 715 29.39 -70.42 70.06
N LEU A 716 29.32 -69.39 70.93
CA LEU A 716 29.80 -69.48 72.31
C LEU A 716 29.08 -70.59 73.10
N THR A 717 27.75 -70.68 72.96
CA THR A 717 26.93 -71.72 73.63
C THR A 717 27.29 -73.13 73.14
N LEU A 718 27.62 -73.27 71.86
CA LEU A 718 28.09 -74.53 71.27
C LEU A 718 29.53 -74.87 71.70
N GLN A 719 30.39 -73.88 71.96
CA GLN A 719 31.71 -74.10 72.55
C GLN A 719 31.59 -74.64 73.98
N THR A 720 30.83 -73.97 74.86
CA THR A 720 30.59 -74.45 76.24
C THR A 720 30.02 -75.87 76.25
N ARG A 721 29.05 -76.15 75.38
CA ARG A 721 28.44 -77.48 75.25
C ARG A 721 29.38 -78.53 74.61
N SER A 722 30.38 -78.10 73.85
CA SER A 722 31.46 -78.97 73.37
C SER A 722 32.47 -79.30 74.47
N GLU A 723 32.71 -78.37 75.40
CA GLU A 723 33.56 -78.56 76.58
C GLU A 723 32.87 -79.53 77.56
N GLU A 724 31.59 -79.33 77.88
CA GLU A 724 30.74 -80.28 78.63
C GLU A 724 30.79 -81.69 78.04
N LEU A 725 30.69 -81.81 76.71
CA LEU A 725 30.78 -83.10 76.02
C LEU A 725 32.18 -83.71 76.07
N GLN A 726 33.25 -82.91 76.11
CA GLN A 726 34.62 -83.42 76.26
C GLN A 726 34.86 -83.95 77.67
N GLU A 727 34.41 -83.26 78.71
CA GLU A 727 34.47 -83.75 80.10
C GLU A 727 33.73 -85.08 80.23
N LEU A 728 32.52 -85.19 79.67
CA LEU A 728 31.72 -86.43 79.72
C LEU A 728 32.38 -87.60 78.96
N HIS A 729 33.13 -87.33 77.88
CA HIS A 729 33.95 -88.35 77.20
C HIS A 729 35.20 -88.74 78.02
N GLU A 730 35.76 -87.82 78.80
CA GLU A 730 36.90 -88.09 79.69
C GLU A 730 36.48 -88.96 80.89
N GLU A 731 35.31 -88.71 81.48
CA GLU A 731 34.70 -89.56 82.50
C GLU A 731 34.37 -90.96 81.95
N MET A 732 33.74 -91.05 80.78
CA MET A 732 33.48 -92.33 80.11
C MET A 732 34.75 -93.14 79.83
N ARG A 733 35.89 -92.48 79.55
CA ARG A 733 37.18 -93.17 79.39
C ARG A 733 37.69 -93.73 80.72
N LYS A 734 37.66 -92.94 81.80
CA LYS A 734 38.05 -93.41 83.15
C LYS A 734 37.22 -94.61 83.60
N VAL A 735 35.90 -94.55 83.44
CA VAL A 735 34.98 -95.66 83.79
C VAL A 735 35.28 -96.93 82.97
N THR A 736 35.66 -96.79 81.69
CA THR A 736 36.05 -97.96 80.87
C THR A 736 37.45 -98.48 81.20
N GLU A 737 38.39 -97.63 81.62
CA GLU A 737 39.71 -98.04 82.13
C GLU A 737 39.60 -98.78 83.48
N GLU A 738 38.80 -98.27 84.42
CA GLU A 738 38.49 -98.92 85.71
C GLU A 738 37.80 -100.28 85.51
N LYS A 739 36.82 -100.36 84.59
CA LYS A 739 36.20 -101.64 84.21
C LYS A 739 37.24 -102.62 83.66
N ASN A 740 38.08 -102.18 82.72
CA ASN A 740 39.12 -103.02 82.13
C ASN A 740 40.18 -103.48 83.14
N GLN A 741 40.38 -102.74 84.25
CA GLN A 741 41.28 -103.14 85.33
C GLN A 741 40.64 -104.20 86.23
N THR A 742 39.43 -103.95 86.74
CA THR A 742 38.69 -104.93 87.56
C THR A 742 38.39 -106.23 86.82
N GLU A 743 38.20 -106.19 85.49
CA GLU A 743 37.99 -107.38 84.65
C GLU A 743 39.26 -108.25 84.52
N LYS A 744 40.47 -107.66 84.58
CA LYS A 744 41.75 -108.41 84.67
C LYS A 744 41.91 -109.06 86.05
N GLU A 745 41.61 -108.34 87.12
CA GLU A 745 41.73 -108.84 88.50
C GLU A 745 40.78 -110.02 88.74
N ASN A 746 39.55 -109.94 88.22
CA ASN A 746 38.62 -111.07 88.17
C ASN A 746 39.17 -112.27 87.37
N GLN A 747 39.90 -112.03 86.29
CA GLN A 747 40.49 -113.11 85.48
C GLN A 747 41.66 -113.80 86.18
N VAL A 748 42.44 -113.09 87.01
CA VAL A 748 43.46 -113.71 87.88
C VAL A 748 42.80 -114.61 88.92
N MET A 749 41.82 -114.08 89.66
CA MET A 749 41.08 -114.82 90.70
C MET A 749 40.41 -116.10 90.14
N ARG A 750 39.89 -116.05 88.91
CA ARG A 750 39.31 -117.22 88.21
C ARG A 750 40.32 -118.29 87.82
N ASN A 751 41.59 -117.94 87.64
CA ASN A 751 42.65 -118.91 87.36
C ASN A 751 43.13 -119.59 88.65
N GLU A 752 43.22 -118.85 89.75
CA GLU A 752 43.58 -119.37 91.08
C GLU A 752 42.51 -120.35 91.61
N LEU A 753 41.23 -120.00 91.48
CA LEU A 753 40.11 -120.89 91.84
C LEU A 753 40.13 -122.21 91.06
N LYS A 754 40.51 -122.20 89.77
CA LYS A 754 40.64 -123.42 88.95
C LYS A 754 41.82 -124.30 89.38
N HIS A 755 42.86 -123.73 89.96
CA HIS A 755 43.98 -124.51 90.49
C HIS A 755 43.56 -125.25 91.78
N LEU A 756 42.80 -124.59 92.66
CA LEU A 756 42.28 -125.16 93.91
C LEU A 756 41.23 -126.24 93.67
N ASP A 757 40.28 -126.03 92.76
CA ASP A 757 39.26 -127.04 92.39
C ASP A 757 39.89 -128.33 91.86
N HIS A 758 40.94 -128.23 91.03
CA HIS A 758 41.65 -129.41 90.52
C HIS A 758 42.41 -130.19 91.61
N GLN A 759 42.84 -129.54 92.69
CA GLN A 759 43.44 -130.22 93.86
C GLN A 759 42.37 -130.92 94.72
N LEU A 760 41.20 -130.30 94.91
CA LEU A 760 40.08 -130.89 95.65
C LEU A 760 39.50 -132.14 94.95
N GLN A 761 39.36 -132.11 93.62
CA GLN A 761 38.82 -133.23 92.86
C GLN A 761 39.70 -134.50 92.89
N GLN A 762 41.01 -134.38 93.15
CA GLN A 762 41.90 -135.55 93.31
C GLN A 762 41.81 -136.21 94.70
N LEU A 763 41.30 -135.49 95.72
CA LEU A 763 41.12 -136.01 97.09
C LEU A 763 39.73 -136.63 97.32
N LEU A 764 38.70 -136.12 96.63
CA LEU A 764 37.32 -136.57 96.83
C LEU A 764 37.00 -137.94 96.20
N SER A 765 37.82 -138.46 95.27
CA SER A 765 37.54 -139.72 94.57
C SER A 765 38.07 -140.99 95.26
N PHE A 766 38.41 -140.93 96.56
CA PHE A 766 39.01 -142.07 97.29
C PHE A 766 38.22 -142.54 98.53
N PHE A 767 37.18 -141.80 98.96
CA PHE A 767 36.52 -142.02 100.27
C PHE A 767 34.98 -142.01 100.24
N THR A 768 34.34 -142.23 99.08
CA THR A 768 32.87 -142.17 98.95
C THR A 768 32.12 -143.47 99.27
N ASP A 769 32.82 -144.56 99.61
CA ASP A 769 32.26 -145.92 99.69
C ASP A 769 32.15 -146.50 101.12
N THR A 770 32.20 -145.69 102.19
CA THR A 770 31.96 -146.20 103.56
C THR A 770 31.44 -145.14 104.55
N ALA A 771 30.39 -145.50 105.30
CA ALA A 771 29.68 -144.72 106.33
C ALA A 771 28.93 -143.45 105.82
N ASP A 772 27.63 -143.29 106.01
CA ASP A 772 26.64 -144.17 106.66
C ASP A 772 26.84 -144.38 108.18
N THR A 773 26.90 -143.29 108.96
CA THR A 773 26.23 -143.21 110.28
C THR A 773 26.09 -141.77 110.80
N VAL A 774 25.10 -141.56 111.68
CA VAL A 774 24.59 -140.26 112.15
C VAL A 774 25.36 -139.76 113.38
N LEU A 775 25.66 -138.45 113.48
CA LEU A 775 25.20 -137.52 114.56
C LEU A 775 26.02 -136.20 114.67
N GLU A 776 25.25 -135.15 115.01
CA GLU A 776 25.55 -134.02 115.93
C GLU A 776 26.67 -132.97 115.71
N GLN A 777 26.28 -131.76 116.15
CA GLN A 777 27.07 -130.70 116.81
C GLN A 777 28.01 -129.75 116.03
N GLU A 778 27.91 -128.48 116.45
CA GLU A 778 28.95 -127.43 116.56
C GLU A 778 29.69 -126.95 115.28
N ASP A 779 30.28 -125.74 115.25
CA ASP A 779 29.87 -124.39 115.67
C ASP A 779 30.88 -123.39 115.01
N SER A 780 30.78 -122.08 115.25
CA SER A 780 31.88 -121.08 115.16
C SER A 780 32.80 -121.13 113.90
N ALA A 781 32.65 -120.25 112.89
CA ALA A 781 33.19 -118.86 112.88
C ALA A 781 34.75 -118.77 112.79
N VAL A 782 35.47 -117.65 112.66
CA VAL A 782 35.23 -116.21 112.89
C VAL A 782 36.12 -115.34 111.95
N PHE A 783 35.88 -114.02 111.92
CA PHE A 783 36.73 -112.90 111.40
C PHE A 783 36.67 -112.59 109.88
N SER A 784 36.26 -111.40 109.38
CA SER A 784 35.95 -110.05 109.98
C SER A 784 37.17 -109.25 110.51
N PRO A 785 37.13 -107.90 110.71
CA PRO A 785 35.97 -106.98 110.73
C PRO A 785 36.11 -105.53 110.14
N SER A 786 34.96 -104.86 109.88
CA SER A 786 34.68 -103.40 110.17
C SER A 786 35.45 -102.28 109.40
N PHE A 787 35.14 -100.96 109.44
CA PHE A 787 34.17 -100.06 110.15
C PHE A 787 33.42 -99.17 109.08
N LEU A 788 32.11 -98.82 109.12
CA LEU A 788 31.28 -98.01 110.07
C LEU A 788 31.46 -96.46 109.95
N LYS A 789 30.50 -95.53 110.15
CA LYS A 789 29.06 -95.54 110.59
C LYS A 789 28.37 -94.16 110.37
N LYS A 790 27.03 -94.11 110.22
CA LYS A 790 26.00 -93.22 110.88
C LYS A 790 24.74 -93.02 109.98
N THR A 791 23.46 -93.29 110.30
CA THR A 791 22.58 -93.24 111.52
C THR A 791 21.92 -91.86 111.77
N GLU A 792 20.66 -91.71 112.20
CA GLU A 792 19.54 -92.63 112.53
C GLU A 792 18.18 -91.86 112.65
N GLN A 793 17.06 -92.55 112.97
CA GLN A 793 15.75 -92.03 113.46
C GLN A 793 14.80 -91.26 112.47
N GLN A 794 13.45 -91.20 112.64
CA GLN A 794 12.45 -92.18 113.14
C GLN A 794 10.96 -91.73 112.91
N LEU A 795 10.02 -92.68 113.04
CA LEU A 795 8.60 -92.60 113.49
C LEU A 795 7.51 -91.75 112.77
N SER A 796 6.57 -92.49 112.15
CA SER A 796 5.10 -92.55 112.42
C SER A 796 4.33 -91.30 112.92
N ASP A 797 3.39 -90.79 112.12
CA ASP A 797 1.94 -91.09 112.28
C ASP A 797 1.08 -90.42 111.18
N HIS A 798 -0.13 -90.93 110.93
CA HIS A 798 -1.12 -90.39 109.97
C HIS A 798 -1.93 -89.23 110.62
N PRO A 799 -2.51 -88.27 109.85
CA PRO A 799 -3.46 -88.55 108.78
C PRO A 799 -3.22 -87.73 107.47
N ALA A 800 -4.28 -87.52 106.68
CA ALA A 800 -4.28 -86.99 105.32
C ALA A 800 -4.18 -85.44 105.21
N GLU A 801 -4.56 -84.90 104.04
CA GLU A 801 -4.77 -83.45 103.73
C GLU A 801 -3.54 -82.58 103.42
N LYS A 802 -2.38 -83.15 103.03
CA LYS A 802 -1.24 -82.35 102.51
C LYS A 802 -0.63 -82.78 101.17
N GLU A 803 -0.95 -83.96 100.66
CA GLU A 803 -0.41 -84.41 99.37
C GLU A 803 -1.03 -83.65 98.18
N ASP A 804 -2.35 -83.40 98.24
CA ASP A 804 -3.07 -82.61 97.23
C ASP A 804 -2.50 -81.19 97.08
N ILE A 805 -2.06 -80.54 98.17
CA ILE A 805 -1.51 -79.17 98.11
C ILE A 805 -0.14 -79.18 97.39
N CYS A 806 0.69 -80.19 97.62
CA CYS A 806 1.97 -80.32 96.92
C CYS A 806 1.79 -80.69 95.44
N GLN A 807 0.76 -81.48 95.10
CA GLN A 807 0.42 -81.76 93.69
C GLN A 807 -0.24 -80.56 93.01
N LEU A 808 -1.14 -79.83 93.67
CA LEU A 808 -1.69 -78.56 93.17
C LEU A 808 -0.59 -77.52 92.96
N THR A 809 0.37 -77.37 93.88
CA THR A 809 1.45 -76.38 93.71
C THR A 809 2.32 -76.71 92.49
N ARG A 810 2.61 -78.00 92.25
CA ARG A 810 3.30 -78.45 91.03
C ARG A 810 2.45 -78.19 89.78
N LEU A 811 1.17 -78.53 89.79
CA LEU A 811 0.23 -78.29 88.68
C LEU A 811 -0.02 -76.80 88.43
N GLN A 812 -0.04 -75.96 89.45
CA GLN A 812 -0.07 -74.50 89.28
C GLN A 812 1.22 -74.02 88.62
N SER A 813 2.40 -74.48 89.06
CA SER A 813 3.66 -74.09 88.42
C SER A 813 3.76 -74.53 86.96
N THR A 814 3.20 -75.68 86.57
CA THR A 814 3.16 -76.11 85.16
C THR A 814 2.05 -75.40 84.37
N CYS A 815 0.87 -75.15 84.96
CA CYS A 815 -0.16 -74.33 84.34
C CYS A 815 0.28 -72.86 84.18
N GLU A 816 1.10 -72.31 85.07
CA GLU A 816 1.66 -70.96 84.95
C GLU A 816 2.76 -70.90 83.90
N LYS A 817 3.64 -71.91 83.81
CA LYS A 817 4.58 -72.07 82.69
C LYS A 817 3.85 -72.19 81.35
N LEU A 818 2.88 -73.09 81.24
CA LEU A 818 2.05 -73.25 80.04
C LEU A 818 1.25 -71.97 79.72
N ARG A 819 0.77 -71.22 80.72
CA ARG A 819 0.10 -69.92 80.50
C ARG A 819 1.07 -68.83 80.06
N ALA A 820 2.32 -68.84 80.53
CA ALA A 820 3.38 -67.96 80.06
C ALA A 820 3.84 -68.31 78.64
N GLU A 821 4.03 -69.60 78.34
CA GLU A 821 4.36 -70.14 77.02
C GLU A 821 3.25 -69.85 76.01
N VAL A 822 1.97 -70.11 76.34
CA VAL A 822 0.82 -69.70 75.52
C VAL A 822 0.76 -68.18 75.39
N GLY A 823 1.12 -67.40 76.41
CA GLY A 823 1.22 -65.94 76.31
C GLY A 823 2.35 -65.46 75.39
N VAL A 824 3.48 -66.17 75.32
CA VAL A 824 4.58 -65.91 74.38
C VAL A 824 4.19 -66.34 72.96
N LEU A 825 3.59 -67.52 72.80
CA LEU A 825 3.10 -68.03 71.53
C LEU A 825 1.99 -67.14 70.95
N LEU A 826 1.05 -66.65 71.77
CA LEU A 826 0.02 -65.70 71.33
C LEU A 826 0.64 -64.37 70.89
N ARG A 827 1.60 -63.80 71.63
CA ARG A 827 2.33 -62.59 71.20
C ARG A 827 3.13 -62.83 69.93
N SER A 828 3.72 -64.01 69.76
CA SER A 828 4.45 -64.41 68.55
C SER A 828 3.51 -64.54 67.34
N LEU A 829 2.37 -65.22 67.50
CA LEU A 829 1.32 -65.33 66.47
C LEU A 829 0.74 -63.96 66.12
N GLN A 830 0.48 -63.11 67.11
CA GLN A 830 -0.06 -61.77 66.90
C GLN A 830 0.94 -60.89 66.14
N LYS A 831 2.23 -60.91 66.52
CA LYS A 831 3.31 -60.24 65.78
C LYS A 831 3.46 -60.80 64.35
N ALA A 832 3.37 -62.11 64.16
CA ALA A 832 3.43 -62.73 62.83
C ALA A 832 2.21 -62.39 61.95
N VAL A 833 1.03 -62.18 62.54
CA VAL A 833 -0.16 -61.67 61.82
C VAL A 833 0.02 -60.20 61.46
N GLU A 834 0.51 -59.36 62.38
CA GLU A 834 0.83 -57.95 62.12
C GLU A 834 1.91 -57.80 61.02
N GLU A 835 2.93 -58.67 61.02
CA GLU A 835 3.95 -58.75 59.97
C GLU A 835 3.39 -59.24 58.63
N ALA A 836 2.51 -60.25 58.63
CA ALA A 836 1.85 -60.73 57.42
C ALA A 836 0.89 -59.69 56.81
N GLU A 837 0.13 -58.96 57.64
CA GLU A 837 -0.66 -57.82 57.20
C GLU A 837 0.22 -56.70 56.61
N MET A 838 1.35 -56.39 57.25
CA MET A 838 2.30 -55.39 56.76
C MET A 838 2.90 -55.79 55.40
N GLN A 839 3.32 -57.05 55.27
CA GLN A 839 3.78 -57.62 53.99
C GLN A 839 2.68 -57.56 52.91
N GLN A 840 1.43 -57.88 53.25
CA GLN A 840 0.34 -57.85 52.28
C GLN A 840 -0.02 -56.41 51.86
N ARG A 841 0.07 -55.42 52.76
CA ARG A 841 -0.04 -53.99 52.41
C ARG A 841 1.06 -53.57 51.44
N LEU A 842 2.32 -53.91 51.73
CA LEU A 842 3.47 -53.63 50.85
C LEU A 842 3.32 -54.30 49.46
N VAL A 843 2.83 -55.54 49.40
CA VAL A 843 2.56 -56.23 48.12
C VAL A 843 1.45 -55.53 47.32
N CYS A 844 0.38 -55.07 47.99
CA CYS A 844 -0.66 -54.27 47.33
C CYS A 844 -0.14 -52.91 46.85
N GLU A 845 0.74 -52.27 47.61
CA GLU A 845 1.32 -50.96 47.30
C GLU A 845 2.28 -51.04 46.10
N VAL A 846 3.21 -52.01 46.10
CA VAL A 846 4.10 -52.31 44.96
C VAL A 846 3.32 -52.75 43.72
N ALA A 847 2.19 -53.47 43.88
CA ALA A 847 1.31 -53.79 42.75
C ALA A 847 0.66 -52.53 42.16
N ARG A 848 0.24 -51.59 43.02
CA ARG A 848 -0.33 -50.29 42.64
C ARG A 848 0.70 -49.44 41.88
N GLU A 849 1.91 -49.28 42.42
CA GLU A 849 3.01 -48.56 41.77
C GLU A 849 3.39 -49.19 40.41
N ARG A 850 3.45 -50.53 40.33
CA ARG A 850 3.77 -51.24 39.09
C ARG A 850 2.74 -50.94 38.00
N ASP A 851 1.46 -50.89 38.36
CA ASP A 851 0.39 -50.68 37.39
C ASP A 851 0.25 -49.18 37.03
N GLU A 852 0.49 -48.25 37.95
CA GLU A 852 0.67 -46.81 37.64
C GLU A 852 1.86 -46.59 36.68
N ALA A 853 3.02 -47.21 36.94
CA ALA A 853 4.18 -47.15 36.05
C ALA A 853 3.90 -47.78 34.67
N ARG A 854 3.00 -48.76 34.61
CA ARG A 854 2.55 -49.40 33.37
C ARG A 854 1.61 -48.50 32.56
N GLU A 855 0.73 -47.75 33.23
CA GLU A 855 -0.10 -46.71 32.59
C GLU A 855 0.75 -45.54 32.10
N GLN A 856 1.71 -45.07 32.89
CA GLN A 856 2.69 -44.05 32.47
C GLN A 856 3.49 -44.53 31.23
N LEU A 857 3.92 -45.78 31.18
CA LEU A 857 4.57 -46.37 30.00
C LEU A 857 3.64 -46.54 28.80
N GLN A 858 2.32 -46.65 28.99
CA GLN A 858 1.36 -46.60 27.88
C GLN A 858 1.12 -45.17 27.40
N GLN A 859 1.01 -44.21 28.31
CA GLN A 859 0.86 -42.80 27.97
C GLN A 859 2.06 -42.30 27.16
N LEU A 860 3.28 -42.50 27.66
CA LEU A 860 4.51 -42.14 26.95
C LEU A 860 4.64 -42.83 25.57
N LYS A 861 4.03 -44.00 25.37
CA LYS A 861 3.96 -44.65 24.06
C LYS A 861 2.92 -44.04 23.12
N ARG A 862 1.80 -43.50 23.63
CA ARG A 862 0.82 -42.77 22.82
C ARG A 862 1.42 -41.42 22.39
N ASN A 863 1.93 -40.62 23.32
CA ASN A 863 2.64 -39.37 23.04
C ASN A 863 3.80 -39.55 22.02
N LEU A 864 4.57 -40.64 22.12
CA LEU A 864 5.68 -40.91 21.19
C LEU A 864 5.21 -41.40 19.81
N GLU A 865 4.01 -41.94 19.67
CA GLU A 865 3.42 -42.30 18.38
C GLU A 865 2.66 -41.11 17.75
N GLU A 866 2.01 -40.28 18.58
CA GLU A 866 1.38 -39.01 18.20
C GLU A 866 2.44 -38.06 17.61
N THR A 867 3.52 -37.77 18.35
CA THR A 867 4.64 -36.95 17.87
C THR A 867 5.35 -37.54 16.63
N ARG A 868 5.30 -38.85 16.41
CA ARG A 868 5.77 -39.46 15.14
C ARG A 868 4.83 -39.16 13.99
N THR A 869 3.51 -39.22 14.19
CA THR A 869 2.53 -38.86 13.16
C THR A 869 2.56 -37.38 12.83
N GLU A 870 2.75 -36.51 13.82
CA GLU A 870 2.93 -35.06 13.63
C GLU A 870 4.23 -34.73 12.89
N ASN A 871 5.35 -35.36 13.26
CA ASN A 871 6.61 -35.18 12.54
C ASN A 871 6.48 -35.65 11.07
N SER A 872 5.76 -36.76 10.82
CA SER A 872 5.44 -37.20 9.47
C SER A 872 4.53 -36.23 8.71
N HIS A 873 3.57 -35.57 9.39
CA HIS A 873 2.71 -34.54 8.82
C HIS A 873 3.52 -33.31 8.43
N LEU A 874 4.31 -32.76 9.36
CA LEU A 874 5.22 -31.63 9.12
C LEU A 874 6.21 -31.91 7.99
N HIS A 875 6.71 -33.15 7.87
CA HIS A 875 7.59 -33.53 6.77
C HIS A 875 6.85 -33.55 5.42
N GLN A 876 5.59 -33.99 5.40
CA GLN A 876 4.73 -33.97 4.21
C GLN A 876 4.33 -32.53 3.82
N GLU A 877 3.97 -31.68 4.78
CA GLU A 877 3.69 -30.25 4.56
C GLU A 877 4.93 -29.51 4.04
N ARG A 878 6.11 -29.83 4.56
CA ARG A 878 7.38 -29.28 4.05
C ARG A 878 7.62 -29.67 2.58
N GLU A 879 7.31 -30.90 2.18
CA GLU A 879 7.40 -31.31 0.78
C GLU A 879 6.34 -30.65 -0.12
N GLN A 880 5.11 -30.47 0.38
CA GLN A 880 4.06 -29.70 -0.31
C GLN A 880 4.44 -28.22 -0.46
N LEU A 881 5.06 -27.61 0.54
CA LEU A 881 5.53 -26.23 0.51
C LEU A 881 6.74 -26.06 -0.43
N VAL A 882 7.68 -27.01 -0.45
CA VAL A 882 8.80 -27.01 -1.41
C VAL A 882 8.30 -27.21 -2.85
N THR A 883 7.34 -28.11 -3.10
CA THR A 883 6.76 -28.28 -4.44
C THR A 883 5.95 -27.07 -4.88
N SER A 884 5.22 -26.42 -3.98
CA SER A 884 4.49 -25.16 -4.25
C SER A 884 5.43 -24.00 -4.59
N ILE A 885 6.53 -23.85 -3.85
CA ILE A 885 7.57 -22.84 -4.15
C ILE A 885 8.22 -23.11 -5.51
N ASN A 886 8.53 -24.37 -5.83
CA ASN A 886 9.09 -24.73 -7.13
C ASN A 886 8.11 -24.44 -8.29
N LEU A 887 6.82 -24.71 -8.11
CA LEU A 887 5.79 -24.37 -9.09
C LEU A 887 5.73 -22.85 -9.30
N TRP A 888 5.64 -22.06 -8.24
CA TRP A 888 5.64 -20.59 -8.32
C TRP A 888 6.90 -20.03 -9.02
N ILE A 889 8.07 -20.61 -8.76
CA ILE A 889 9.32 -20.26 -9.46
C ILE A 889 9.23 -20.56 -10.96
N THR A 890 8.60 -21.67 -11.37
CA THR A 890 8.40 -21.99 -12.80
C THR A 890 7.36 -21.08 -13.47
N GLU A 891 6.26 -20.75 -12.79
CA GLU A 891 5.25 -19.81 -13.29
C GLU A 891 5.84 -18.41 -13.47
N HIS A 892 6.62 -17.92 -12.49
CA HIS A 892 7.26 -16.61 -12.57
C HIS A 892 8.33 -16.56 -13.69
N LYS A 893 9.04 -17.66 -13.96
CA LYS A 893 9.94 -17.77 -15.12
C LYS A 893 9.17 -17.68 -16.43
N ALA A 894 8.10 -18.47 -16.61
CA ALA A 894 7.27 -18.42 -17.81
C ALA A 894 6.61 -17.04 -18.03
N ALA A 895 6.18 -16.37 -16.95
CA ALA A 895 5.67 -15.00 -17.01
C ALA A 895 6.73 -13.98 -17.44
N ASN A 896 7.97 -14.10 -16.93
CA ASN A 896 9.09 -13.26 -17.33
C ASN A 896 9.52 -13.50 -18.78
N GLU A 897 9.52 -14.75 -19.25
CA GLU A 897 9.80 -15.12 -20.64
C GLU A 897 8.72 -14.59 -21.60
N SER A 898 7.44 -14.66 -21.21
CA SER A 898 6.32 -14.03 -21.92
C SER A 898 6.42 -12.50 -21.96
N LEU A 899 6.86 -11.86 -20.87
CA LEU A 899 7.11 -10.42 -20.85
C LEU A 899 8.28 -10.02 -21.75
N ALA A 900 9.40 -10.76 -21.71
CA ALA A 900 10.55 -10.54 -22.59
C ALA A 900 10.19 -10.73 -24.07
N GLY A 901 9.34 -11.74 -24.38
CA GLY A 901 8.79 -11.95 -25.72
C GLY A 901 7.95 -10.76 -26.20
N ARG A 902 7.04 -10.25 -25.36
CA ARG A 902 6.23 -9.06 -25.69
C ARG A 902 7.08 -7.79 -25.87
N ILE A 903 8.09 -7.57 -25.03
CA ILE A 903 9.04 -6.46 -25.17
C ILE A 903 9.81 -6.58 -26.50
N LYS A 904 10.25 -7.79 -26.88
CA LYS A 904 10.90 -8.03 -28.18
C LYS A 904 9.96 -7.72 -29.36
N GLN A 905 8.72 -8.19 -29.31
CA GLN A 905 7.70 -7.88 -30.33
C GLN A 905 7.40 -6.39 -30.42
N GLN A 906 7.31 -5.68 -29.29
CA GLN A 906 7.12 -4.22 -29.28
C GLN A 906 8.32 -3.49 -29.93
N ASN A 907 9.55 -3.94 -29.70
CA ASN A 907 10.74 -3.38 -30.36
C ASN A 907 10.80 -3.70 -31.86
N GLU A 908 10.32 -4.88 -32.29
CA GLU A 908 10.18 -5.25 -33.71
C GLU A 908 9.09 -4.42 -34.41
N LEU A 909 8.00 -4.10 -33.71
CA LEU A 909 6.98 -3.15 -34.19
C LEU A 909 7.51 -1.71 -34.23
N LEU A 910 8.27 -1.27 -33.22
CA LEU A 910 8.84 0.08 -33.19
C LEU A 910 9.86 0.30 -34.31
N THR A 911 10.71 -0.69 -34.59
CA THR A 911 11.68 -0.62 -35.69
C THR A 911 11.00 -0.66 -37.07
N THR A 912 9.93 -1.44 -37.26
CA THR A 912 9.17 -1.42 -38.52
C THR A 912 8.40 -0.10 -38.73
N VAL A 913 7.84 0.50 -37.68
CA VAL A 913 7.24 1.86 -37.74
C VAL A 913 8.28 2.95 -38.01
N SER A 914 9.49 2.85 -37.44
CA SER A 914 10.59 3.77 -37.77
C SER A 914 10.99 3.66 -39.24
N LEU A 915 11.18 2.43 -39.72
CA LEU A 915 11.52 2.16 -41.12
C LEU A 915 10.43 2.65 -42.08
N GLU A 916 9.15 2.50 -41.74
CA GLU A 916 8.06 3.06 -42.56
C GLU A 916 8.10 4.59 -42.56
N ARG A 917 8.31 5.23 -41.40
CA ARG A 917 8.43 6.69 -41.29
C ARG A 917 9.61 7.24 -42.09
N GLU A 918 10.76 6.56 -42.05
CA GLU A 918 11.94 6.88 -42.86
C GLU A 918 11.64 6.74 -44.36
N ASN A 919 10.97 5.67 -44.78
CA ASN A 919 10.53 5.48 -46.17
C ASN A 919 9.51 6.55 -46.61
N GLN A 920 8.59 6.98 -45.74
CA GLN A 920 7.66 8.08 -46.02
C GLN A 920 8.40 9.42 -46.17
N LEU A 921 9.40 9.70 -45.31
CA LEU A 921 10.25 10.88 -45.40
C LEU A 921 11.09 10.89 -46.70
N ALA A 922 11.73 9.78 -47.04
CA ALA A 922 12.47 9.62 -48.29
C ALA A 922 11.57 9.82 -49.53
N ASN A 923 10.37 9.25 -49.53
CA ASN A 923 9.38 9.47 -50.60
C ASN A 923 8.91 10.93 -50.68
N ASN A 924 8.86 11.66 -49.57
CA ASN A 924 8.50 13.08 -49.57
C ASN A 924 9.66 13.98 -50.03
N LEU A 925 10.90 13.65 -49.67
CA LEU A 925 12.11 14.29 -50.22
C LEU A 925 12.18 14.13 -51.75
N ASN A 926 11.97 12.91 -52.27
CA ASN A 926 11.94 12.65 -53.71
C ASN A 926 10.88 13.48 -54.46
N LYS A 927 9.69 13.69 -53.86
CA LYS A 927 8.64 14.59 -54.42
C LYS A 927 9.09 16.06 -54.40
N ILE A 928 9.75 16.49 -53.34
CA ILE A 928 10.27 17.86 -53.22
C ILE A 928 11.35 18.11 -54.29
N ASP A 929 12.25 17.16 -54.53
CA ASP A 929 13.31 17.30 -55.54
C ASP A 929 12.78 17.26 -56.98
N ASP A 930 11.74 16.49 -57.28
CA ASP A 930 11.01 16.58 -58.56
C ASP A 930 10.37 17.97 -58.73
N ILE A 931 9.64 18.46 -57.71
CA ILE A 931 9.04 19.81 -57.73
C ILE A 931 10.11 20.90 -57.92
N GLN A 932 11.23 20.84 -57.19
CA GLN A 932 12.36 21.76 -57.38
C GLN A 932 12.95 21.68 -58.79
N SER A 933 13.03 20.49 -59.37
CA SER A 933 13.60 20.28 -60.71
C SER A 933 12.67 20.81 -61.82
N ARG A 934 11.35 20.61 -61.67
CA ARG A 934 10.32 21.25 -62.51
C ARG A 934 10.35 22.77 -62.38
N LEU A 935 10.47 23.31 -61.17
CA LEU A 935 10.58 24.76 -60.93
C LEU A 935 11.87 25.35 -61.54
N ARG A 936 13.01 24.65 -61.43
CA ARG A 936 14.28 25.04 -62.07
C ARG A 936 14.16 25.07 -63.60
N SER A 937 13.52 24.06 -64.21
CA SER A 937 13.24 24.02 -65.65
C SER A 937 12.30 25.15 -66.11
N ASN A 938 11.19 25.38 -65.38
CA ASN A 938 10.27 26.48 -65.66
C ASN A 938 10.96 27.85 -65.55
N LEU A 939 11.84 28.04 -64.56
CA LEU A 939 12.63 29.27 -64.41
C LEU A 939 13.63 29.48 -65.56
N GLN A 940 14.23 28.41 -66.10
CA GLN A 940 15.07 28.49 -67.30
C GLN A 940 14.24 28.86 -68.54
N SER A 941 13.06 28.26 -68.73
CA SER A 941 12.13 28.60 -69.82
C SER A 941 11.67 30.06 -69.76
N VAL A 942 11.36 30.57 -68.56
CA VAL A 942 11.00 31.99 -68.35
C VAL A 942 12.21 32.92 -68.61
N LYS A 943 13.44 32.51 -68.27
CA LYS A 943 14.64 33.28 -68.63
C LYS A 943 14.84 33.34 -70.16
N LEU A 944 14.65 32.23 -70.87
CA LEU A 944 14.77 32.17 -72.33
C LEU A 944 13.70 33.04 -73.03
N LEU A 945 12.44 32.97 -72.58
CA LEU A 945 11.36 33.83 -73.07
C LEU A 945 11.66 35.32 -72.83
N ASN A 946 12.21 35.70 -71.68
CA ASN A 946 12.62 37.08 -71.41
C ASN A 946 13.80 37.54 -72.28
N GLN A 947 14.74 36.65 -72.64
CA GLN A 947 15.79 36.95 -73.62
C GLN A 947 15.21 37.16 -75.02
N GLN A 948 14.28 36.30 -75.47
CA GLN A 948 13.57 36.45 -76.74
C GLN A 948 12.79 37.77 -76.80
N LEU A 949 12.01 38.10 -75.76
CA LEU A 949 11.30 39.38 -75.64
C LEU A 949 12.24 40.58 -75.66
N SER A 950 13.43 40.46 -75.08
CA SER A 950 14.45 41.52 -75.11
C SER A 950 15.04 41.71 -76.50
N SER A 951 15.31 40.62 -77.24
CA SER A 951 15.71 40.67 -78.64
C SER A 951 14.64 41.34 -79.52
N MET A 952 13.38 40.90 -79.38
CA MET A 952 12.23 41.47 -80.09
C MET A 952 12.02 42.96 -79.77
N ARG A 953 12.32 43.42 -78.54
CA ARG A 953 12.26 44.85 -78.17
C ARG A 953 13.35 45.66 -78.88
N GLU A 954 14.59 45.18 -78.91
CA GLU A 954 15.67 45.87 -79.64
C GLU A 954 15.48 45.82 -81.16
N GLU A 955 14.87 44.76 -81.70
CA GLU A 955 14.48 44.69 -83.12
C GLU A 955 13.36 45.68 -83.44
N ASN A 956 12.28 45.71 -82.66
CA ASN A 956 11.22 46.73 -82.82
C ASN A 956 11.76 48.16 -82.72
N LYS A 957 12.77 48.39 -81.87
CA LYS A 957 13.49 49.68 -81.73
C LYS A 957 14.36 49.99 -82.95
N LYS A 958 14.97 49.01 -83.62
CA LYS A 958 15.62 49.16 -84.94
C LYS A 958 14.59 49.48 -86.02
N ASN A 959 13.47 48.76 -86.07
CA ASN A 959 12.42 48.92 -87.07
C ASN A 959 11.73 50.30 -86.94
N ARG A 960 11.47 50.77 -85.71
CA ARG A 960 11.06 52.16 -85.45
C ARG A 960 12.08 53.18 -85.98
N LYS A 961 13.38 52.97 -85.77
CA LYS A 961 14.44 53.85 -86.31
C LYS A 961 14.54 53.80 -87.85
N LEU A 962 14.16 52.70 -88.49
CA LEU A 962 14.07 52.60 -89.96
C LEU A 962 12.83 53.34 -90.48
N LEU A 963 11.66 53.11 -89.88
CA LEU A 963 10.43 53.87 -90.20
C LEU A 963 10.60 55.37 -89.99
N GLU A 964 11.33 55.79 -88.95
CA GLU A 964 11.69 57.19 -88.69
C GLU A 964 12.57 57.79 -89.81
N LYS A 965 13.48 56.99 -90.40
CA LYS A 965 14.29 57.39 -91.56
C LYS A 965 13.46 57.45 -92.84
N GLU A 966 12.59 56.47 -93.08
CA GLU A 966 11.71 56.46 -94.25
C GLU A 966 10.68 57.58 -94.21
N ARG A 967 10.11 57.91 -93.03
CA ARG A 967 9.27 59.11 -92.86
C ARG A 967 10.04 60.39 -93.20
N LYS A 968 11.30 60.52 -92.74
CA LYS A 968 12.14 61.68 -93.07
C LYS A 968 12.54 61.74 -94.55
N ARG A 969 12.74 60.59 -95.20
CA ARG A 969 12.88 60.51 -96.66
C ARG A 969 11.59 60.92 -97.38
N HIS A 970 10.44 60.43 -96.93
CA HIS A 970 9.14 60.75 -97.52
C HIS A 970 8.83 62.25 -97.42
N SER A 971 9.01 62.87 -96.26
CA SER A 971 8.79 64.31 -96.10
C SER A 971 9.86 65.18 -96.77
N HIS A 972 11.07 64.66 -96.98
CA HIS A 972 12.05 65.31 -97.85
C HIS A 972 11.66 65.23 -99.34
N LEU A 973 11.05 64.11 -99.77
CA LEU A 973 10.50 63.96 -101.12
C LEU A 973 9.23 64.80 -101.33
N GLU A 974 8.36 64.94 -100.33
CA GLU A 974 7.22 65.88 -100.35
C GLU A 974 7.73 67.33 -100.54
N LEU A 975 8.76 67.73 -99.80
CA LEU A 975 9.44 69.02 -99.94
C LEU A 975 10.11 69.23 -101.31
N LEU A 976 10.58 68.17 -101.96
CA LEU A 976 11.15 68.20 -103.31
C LEU A 976 10.09 68.18 -104.43
N LEU A 977 8.89 67.67 -104.16
CA LEU A 977 7.80 67.55 -105.14
C LEU A 977 6.86 68.76 -105.19
N GLY A 978 6.94 69.67 -104.22
CA GLY A 978 6.40 71.04 -104.35
C GLY A 978 4.87 71.17 -104.45
N LEU A 979 4.11 70.12 -104.14
CA LEU A 979 2.64 70.13 -104.24
C LEU A 979 1.99 70.75 -102.99
N ARG A 980 1.59 72.03 -103.11
CA ARG A 980 0.46 72.54 -102.32
C ARG A 980 -0.82 71.90 -102.83
N VAL A 981 -1.63 71.35 -101.92
CA VAL A 981 -3.04 71.07 -102.15
C VAL A 981 -3.82 71.62 -100.96
N ASP A 982 -4.27 72.87 -101.11
CA ASP A 982 -5.34 73.46 -100.30
C ASP A 982 -6.69 73.20 -101.00
N GLN A 983 -7.78 73.41 -100.25
CA GLN A 983 -9.20 73.15 -100.57
C GLN A 983 -9.67 71.71 -100.25
N SER A 984 -10.72 71.38 -99.46
CA SER A 984 -11.78 72.05 -98.68
C SER A 984 -13.18 71.65 -99.16
N LEU A 985 -14.05 71.20 -98.23
CA LEU A 985 -15.47 70.81 -98.43
C LEU A 985 -15.61 69.50 -99.26
N VAL A 986 -16.61 68.63 -99.09
CA VAL A 986 -18.04 68.73 -98.70
C VAL A 986 -18.42 67.54 -97.76
N PRO A 987 -19.48 67.63 -96.91
CA PRO A 987 -19.80 66.62 -95.89
C PRO A 987 -20.83 65.54 -96.32
N LEU A 988 -21.24 64.71 -95.33
CA LEU A 988 -22.25 63.61 -95.31
C LEU A 988 -21.72 62.20 -95.66
N LEU A 989 -21.67 61.32 -94.64
CA LEU A 989 -22.52 60.10 -94.55
C LEU A 989 -22.08 59.20 -93.37
N SER A 990 -22.99 58.95 -92.42
CA SER A 990 -23.02 57.68 -91.69
C SER A 990 -23.67 56.64 -92.61
N PRO A 991 -23.11 55.44 -92.78
CA PRO A 991 -23.56 54.27 -91.99
C PRO A 991 -22.44 53.21 -91.83
N PRO A 992 -22.70 51.93 -91.45
CA PRO A 992 -23.88 51.35 -90.80
C PRO A 992 -23.59 50.72 -89.44
N SER A 993 -24.66 50.51 -88.67
CA SER A 993 -24.73 49.43 -87.69
C SER A 993 -24.70 48.08 -88.41
N LEU A 994 -23.67 47.27 -88.17
CA LEU A 994 -23.65 45.84 -88.51
C LEU A 994 -23.67 45.03 -87.22
N GLU A 995 -24.79 44.37 -86.96
CA GLU A 995 -24.83 43.24 -86.04
C GLU A 995 -24.11 42.04 -86.68
N PRO A 996 -23.23 41.35 -85.95
CA PRO A 996 -23.11 39.90 -86.08
C PRO A 996 -24.22 39.25 -85.23
N SER A 997 -25.16 38.58 -85.89
CA SER A 997 -26.25 37.85 -85.23
C SER A 997 -25.76 36.68 -84.38
N ASP A 998 -26.63 36.16 -83.52
CA ASP A 998 -26.34 35.07 -82.56
C ASP A 998 -25.64 33.85 -83.19
N LEU A 999 -24.42 33.54 -82.72
CA LEU A 999 -23.77 32.24 -82.90
C LEU A 999 -22.77 31.96 -81.76
N GLU A 1000 -23.09 30.94 -80.95
CA GLU A 1000 -22.17 30.12 -80.13
C GLU A 1000 -21.15 30.85 -79.21
N LEU A 1001 -21.65 31.47 -78.13
CA LEU A 1001 -20.84 31.97 -77.02
C LEU A 1001 -20.42 30.83 -76.04
N ASP A 1002 -19.83 29.75 -76.56
CA ASP A 1002 -19.66 28.47 -75.81
C ASP A 1002 -18.22 27.93 -75.73
N GLN A 1003 -17.20 28.71 -76.13
CA GLN A 1003 -15.79 28.26 -76.12
C GLN A 1003 -14.79 29.13 -75.33
N ILE A 1004 -15.22 30.10 -74.52
CA ILE A 1004 -14.33 30.85 -73.60
C ILE A 1004 -14.67 30.59 -72.12
N GLN A 1005 -15.01 29.34 -71.80
CA GLN A 1005 -15.10 28.84 -70.41
C GLN A 1005 -14.10 27.70 -70.11
N SER A 1006 -13.29 27.28 -71.10
CA SER A 1006 -12.49 26.03 -71.07
C SER A 1006 -11.03 26.17 -70.54
N VAL A 1007 -10.66 27.29 -69.92
CA VAL A 1007 -9.28 27.52 -69.40
C VAL A 1007 -9.23 27.76 -67.87
N ARG A 1008 -10.38 27.89 -67.19
CA ARG A 1008 -10.42 28.13 -65.72
C ARG A 1008 -10.86 26.93 -64.88
N GLU A 1009 -11.06 25.75 -65.47
CA GLU A 1009 -11.51 24.52 -64.79
C GLU A 1009 -10.51 23.34 -64.97
N ARG A 1010 -9.22 23.56 -64.68
CA ARG A 1010 -8.20 22.49 -64.64
C ARG A 1010 -7.44 22.35 -63.32
N PHE A 1011 -7.96 22.90 -62.23
CA PHE A 1011 -7.35 22.78 -60.88
C PHE A 1011 -8.35 22.43 -59.77
N SER A 1012 -9.37 21.61 -60.08
CA SER A 1012 -10.35 21.06 -59.12
C SER A 1012 -10.61 19.55 -59.29
N ALA A 1013 -9.65 18.81 -59.85
CA ALA A 1013 -9.72 17.36 -59.99
C ALA A 1013 -9.22 16.64 -58.71
N GLN A 1014 -10.06 16.57 -57.68
CA GLN A 1014 -9.79 15.81 -56.44
C GLN A 1014 -10.35 14.37 -56.55
N PRO A 1015 -9.51 13.32 -56.58
CA PRO A 1015 -10.01 11.95 -56.69
C PRO A 1015 -10.53 11.40 -55.36
N ARG A 1016 -11.85 11.45 -55.16
CA ARG A 1016 -12.57 10.37 -54.45
C ARG A 1016 -13.06 9.38 -55.52
N GLY A 1017 -12.86 8.06 -55.43
CA GLY A 1017 -12.07 7.28 -54.49
C GLY A 1017 -12.38 5.79 -54.69
N THR A 1018 -11.40 4.91 -54.50
CA THR A 1018 -11.60 3.45 -54.65
C THR A 1018 -11.01 2.71 -53.47
N CYS A 1019 -11.81 2.52 -52.42
CA CYS A 1019 -11.53 1.57 -51.36
C CYS A 1019 -12.01 0.16 -51.77
N GLU A 1020 -11.79 -0.81 -50.89
CA GLU A 1020 -12.28 -2.20 -50.96
C GLU A 1020 -11.78 -3.07 -52.13
N LYS A 1021 -10.66 -3.78 -51.88
CA LYS A 1021 -10.62 -5.22 -52.18
C LYS A 1021 -9.64 -5.99 -51.28
N ARG A 1022 -10.24 -6.71 -50.31
CA ARG A 1022 -9.76 -7.95 -49.67
C ARG A 1022 -8.28 -8.04 -49.26
N SER A 1023 -8.06 -8.15 -47.95
CA SER A 1023 -7.09 -9.08 -47.38
C SER A 1023 -7.76 -9.89 -46.28
N LYS A 1024 -7.59 -11.22 -46.29
CA LYS A 1024 -8.13 -12.16 -45.30
C LYS A 1024 -6.98 -12.98 -44.71
N SER A 1025 -6.73 -12.79 -43.42
CA SER A 1025 -5.95 -13.66 -42.51
C SER A 1025 -6.36 -13.25 -41.08
N ALA A 1026 -6.76 -14.09 -40.12
CA ALA A 1026 -6.58 -15.54 -39.90
C ALA A 1026 -5.08 -15.92 -39.85
N LEU A 1027 -4.47 -16.02 -38.67
CA LEU A 1027 -4.73 -17.04 -37.65
C LEU A 1027 -4.08 -16.69 -36.28
N GLN A 1028 -4.54 -17.41 -35.24
CA GLN A 1028 -3.93 -17.61 -33.90
C GLN A 1028 -3.60 -16.35 -33.08
#